data_AF-A0AAD6IR12-F1
#
_entry.id   AF-A0AAD6IR12-F1
#
_cell.length_a   1.000
_cell.length_b   1.000
_cell.length_c   1.000
_cell.angle_alpha   90.00
_cell.angle_beta   90.00
_cell.angle_gamma   90.00
#
_symmetry.space_group_name_H-M   'P 1'
#
loop_
_entity.id
_entity.type
_entity.pdbx_description
1 polymer ?
#
loop_
_entity_poly.entity_id
_entity_poly.type
_entity_poly.pdbx_seq_one_letter_code
_entity_poly.pdbx_strand_id
1 'polypeptide(L)'
;MAPLNVGLIGYGVATQRFHLPFILPNPDLNVYAFLQRAEAPPPGSSVEKGKHCTVDYPKAKHYRTSEDFFADASIDLVIVCTGHDTHTEFAEKALLAGKHVVVEKPFTPSAAEADHLIALAKEKGKLLTVFQNRRYDSGFRTLYGLTQKGVFGQLTDVTIHYDVDFPAWIANWKGGEYKPGDGIMFGLGSHSVDQALLLIGATPTSVTGFNRTLRDSDSEVEDTFIIILQFGGELKKLLATIRTTPVTPMEHPLKYLVRGYDGSFIKFGEDNQEPQIIAGMQSTDEGFGVEDPVLHGKLVTKTQVDQCQTFDSQTGRYVGIYPSLVGSHRKYYEDVVEAIKTGKEPPVKAQQSRDGIRVIELARQERGERNHGIFGFIGGHRCSVLCGHSQFVLRNTLAVCPSAMLFDLRGTTSTPTLPPKQTAQFASALYVPLVDTTSISLFSASYTALASTSVTSGNDTHAEPTSTYERAAATNTAEPPPNSVPVLPGEAWDCLYSVPLDVEMTLEFIRGVTKYLQFQSTLKYLADPPAESLQDPVDIIGSLEQLADQVRSGQMAHHILFEEAVTKLLQRCHESHLAVLWNSARLISFLGPFPLVSLSVDGISKPKAYVLGDLQEIGFENSSYITRIDGQEIEAYLAEFSNYGRLQSPDARYNGVFARLDVEPPYPGTFLSLNSWYPGKNSISITFSNLSTYEYNYQAIASWDPTLNWTGINNGPDFYHKVVLNQDFLDSRSNSSEKLPTATTTLTSSSTTAASMETGLPPLVIFNQPFMRITVPAYVQDLNAIFARDLSAPHQHLGFQAALREFLAEARRQQSQKLIIDVRGNGGGIVNIGFELYKQLFPAAHAHSYSRLRSHPAAHIYAKTAEMVTTDESLATYIRLSRSTNVTEEQVVESGLDLLTYSALANGISGGFNRQVVLDLRGNKPRDLATFMGPYTVPSVNDTVSLLVENNLDLMDGDAEITGFGSLANLTSSPQPFRKEDILLVSDGVCASTCTIFAELLKREQAHISTVVMGGRPNDAPSPHIGGTHGSRAFKFSDLLQGTALAVDLLFSNSSQQEQQNITDTTLPSILPFSLVDASVNTLDAIRPEDKTQTPLQFKLEPADCRLYNTPDSQDAIFLWRNLAELKWGTKSNFTRCAVGGFQGSREALPGNRTNENEPQNSGGSSEPDTKRTLGIMISRSSTVLMSL
;
A
#
# COMPACT_ATOMS: atom_id res chain seq x y z
N MET A 1 36.56 -32.33 -31.53
CA MET A 1 35.62 -31.52 -32.34
C MET A 1 36.38 -30.30 -32.85
N ALA A 2 35.82 -29.55 -33.79
CA ALA A 2 36.36 -28.22 -34.11
C ALA A 2 36.11 -27.24 -32.94
N PRO A 3 36.89 -26.14 -32.82
CA PRO A 3 36.52 -25.00 -31.99
C PRO A 3 35.20 -24.39 -32.48
N LEU A 4 34.42 -23.83 -31.57
CA LEU A 4 33.20 -23.08 -31.90
C LEU A 4 33.57 -21.69 -32.42
N ASN A 5 33.02 -21.30 -33.57
CA ASN A 5 33.16 -19.95 -34.10
C ASN A 5 32.28 -18.98 -33.31
N VAL A 6 32.93 -18.06 -32.62
CA VAL A 6 32.30 -17.03 -31.79
C VAL A 6 32.08 -15.76 -32.61
N GLY A 7 30.83 -15.31 -32.67
CA GLY A 7 30.44 -13.98 -33.11
C GLY A 7 30.14 -13.09 -31.90
N LEU A 8 30.82 -11.95 -31.77
CA LEU A 8 30.57 -11.00 -30.68
C LEU A 8 29.81 -9.77 -31.20
N ILE A 9 28.72 -9.40 -30.55
CA ILE A 9 27.90 -8.23 -30.90
C ILE A 9 28.25 -7.09 -29.94
N GLY A 10 28.75 -6.00 -30.50
CA GLY A 10 29.41 -4.94 -29.73
C GLY A 10 30.92 -5.16 -29.62
N TYR A 11 31.64 -4.04 -29.47
CA TYR A 11 33.10 -4.01 -29.26
C TYR A 11 33.47 -3.07 -28.10
N GLY A 12 32.57 -2.94 -27.13
CA GLY A 12 32.72 -2.08 -25.96
C GLY A 12 33.54 -2.70 -24.83
N VAL A 13 33.48 -2.06 -23.66
CA VAL A 13 34.24 -2.45 -22.46
C VAL A 13 34.02 -3.91 -22.06
N ALA A 14 32.77 -4.41 -22.09
CA ALA A 14 32.45 -5.80 -21.78
C ALA A 14 33.19 -6.79 -22.69
N THR A 15 33.05 -6.62 -24.02
CA THR A 15 33.79 -7.38 -25.04
C THR A 15 35.29 -7.45 -24.74
N GLN A 16 35.91 -6.30 -24.42
CA GLN A 16 37.36 -6.17 -24.29
C GLN A 16 37.92 -6.60 -22.92
N ARG A 17 37.16 -6.45 -21.82
CA ARG A 17 37.62 -6.79 -20.45
C ARG A 17 37.03 -8.09 -19.90
N PHE A 18 35.77 -8.39 -20.19
CA PHE A 18 35.03 -9.47 -19.56
C PHE A 18 34.83 -10.70 -20.45
N HIS A 19 35.15 -10.62 -21.73
CA HIS A 19 34.97 -11.73 -22.67
C HIS A 19 36.26 -12.14 -23.37
N LEU A 20 36.85 -11.28 -24.19
CA LEU A 20 38.03 -11.62 -24.98
C LEU A 20 39.21 -12.16 -24.15
N PRO A 21 39.54 -11.63 -22.95
CA PRO A 21 40.62 -12.18 -22.11
C PRO A 21 40.38 -13.59 -21.57
N PHE A 22 39.15 -14.11 -21.64
CA PHE A 22 38.75 -15.45 -21.18
C PHE A 22 38.39 -16.39 -22.34
N ILE A 23 37.99 -15.83 -23.49
CA ILE A 23 37.73 -16.57 -24.74
C ILE A 23 39.04 -16.88 -25.46
N LEU A 24 39.93 -15.91 -25.65
CA LEU A 24 41.16 -16.08 -26.44
C LEU A 24 42.10 -17.20 -25.93
N PRO A 25 42.22 -17.43 -24.60
CA PRO A 25 43.03 -18.54 -24.08
C PRO A 25 42.31 -19.91 -24.04
N ASN A 26 41.07 -19.99 -24.54
CA ASN A 26 40.30 -21.23 -24.63
C ASN A 26 40.41 -21.80 -26.06
N PRO A 27 41.16 -22.91 -26.28
CA PRO A 27 41.41 -23.45 -27.62
C PRO A 27 40.15 -24.03 -28.30
N ASP A 28 39.05 -24.18 -27.57
CA ASP A 28 37.76 -24.61 -28.09
C ASP A 28 36.86 -23.46 -28.57
N LEU A 29 37.32 -22.20 -28.46
CA LEU A 29 36.61 -21.02 -28.96
C LEU A 29 37.48 -20.28 -29.98
N ASN A 30 36.92 -19.99 -31.16
CA ASN A 30 37.58 -19.20 -32.20
C ASN A 30 36.88 -17.84 -32.33
N VAL A 31 37.57 -16.74 -32.05
CA VAL A 31 37.05 -15.37 -32.27
C VAL A 31 36.94 -15.12 -33.77
N TYR A 32 35.74 -15.30 -34.30
CA TYR A 32 35.49 -15.46 -35.73
C TYR A 32 34.86 -14.21 -36.37
N ALA A 33 33.93 -13.55 -35.68
CA ALA A 33 33.20 -12.39 -36.21
C ALA A 33 32.89 -11.34 -35.13
N PHE A 34 32.77 -10.08 -35.56
CA PHE A 34 32.31 -8.97 -34.75
C PHE A 34 31.21 -8.19 -35.50
N LEU A 35 30.09 -7.93 -34.82
CA LEU A 35 29.11 -6.93 -35.24
C LEU A 35 29.42 -5.59 -34.55
N GLN A 36 30.01 -4.67 -35.30
CA GLN A 36 30.38 -3.33 -34.83
C GLN A 36 29.82 -2.27 -35.79
N ARG A 37 28.92 -1.40 -35.30
CA ARG A 37 28.25 -0.35 -36.10
C ARG A 37 29.22 0.62 -36.79
N ALA A 38 30.39 0.84 -36.20
CA ALA A 38 31.45 1.70 -36.73
C ALA A 38 31.94 1.20 -38.10
N GLU A 39 32.48 2.11 -38.90
CA GLU A 39 33.11 1.76 -40.17
C GLU A 39 34.54 1.25 -39.94
N ALA A 40 34.95 0.23 -40.71
CA ALA A 40 36.32 -0.24 -40.68
C ALA A 40 37.27 0.91 -41.08
N PRO A 41 38.28 1.25 -40.26
CA PRO A 41 39.16 2.37 -40.57
C PRO A 41 40.00 2.09 -41.83
N PRO A 42 40.32 3.12 -42.65
CA PRO A 42 41.00 2.91 -43.92
C PRO A 42 42.34 2.16 -43.78
N PRO A 43 42.71 1.27 -44.73
CA PRO A 43 43.98 0.56 -44.69
C PRO A 43 45.18 1.51 -44.56
N GLY A 44 46.01 1.28 -43.54
CA GLY A 44 47.18 2.13 -43.23
C GLY A 44 46.90 3.36 -42.36
N SER A 45 45.66 3.58 -41.90
CA SER A 45 45.36 4.62 -40.91
C SER A 45 45.84 4.25 -39.50
N SER A 46 46.35 5.25 -38.76
CA SER A 46 46.92 5.09 -37.42
C SER A 46 45.85 5.13 -36.32
N VAL A 47 44.98 4.11 -36.29
CA VAL A 47 43.96 3.95 -35.25
C VAL A 47 44.54 3.24 -34.02
N GLU A 48 44.22 3.75 -32.83
CA GLU A 48 44.63 3.17 -31.55
C GLU A 48 44.00 1.78 -31.33
N LYS A 49 44.73 0.89 -30.65
CA LYS A 49 44.20 -0.43 -30.25
C LYS A 49 42.98 -0.28 -29.34
N GLY A 50 42.07 -1.25 -29.38
CA GLY A 50 40.81 -1.25 -28.63
C GLY A 50 39.73 -0.31 -29.18
N LYS A 51 39.96 0.42 -30.29
CA LYS A 51 38.91 1.26 -30.91
C LYS A 51 38.07 0.51 -31.94
N HIS A 52 38.66 -0.43 -32.68
CA HIS A 52 37.97 -1.13 -33.76
C HIS A 52 38.43 -2.57 -33.92
N CYS A 53 37.49 -3.51 -34.03
CA CYS A 53 37.75 -4.94 -34.10
C CYS A 53 38.74 -5.35 -35.20
N THR A 54 38.70 -4.69 -36.37
CA THR A 54 39.63 -4.96 -37.49
C THR A 54 41.07 -4.52 -37.25
N VAL A 55 41.34 -3.67 -36.25
CA VAL A 55 42.70 -3.23 -35.87
C VAL A 55 43.34 -4.25 -34.94
N ASP A 56 42.58 -4.74 -33.97
CA ASP A 56 43.05 -5.69 -32.95
C ASP A 56 42.98 -7.15 -33.42
N TYR A 57 41.93 -7.49 -34.17
CA TYR A 57 41.63 -8.83 -34.70
C TYR A 57 41.45 -8.83 -36.23
N PRO A 58 42.48 -8.44 -37.02
CA PRO A 58 42.40 -8.32 -38.49
C PRO A 58 42.13 -9.63 -39.27
N LYS A 59 41.94 -10.76 -38.56
CA LYS A 59 41.53 -12.06 -39.12
C LYS A 59 40.06 -12.41 -38.86
N ALA A 60 39.41 -11.73 -37.91
CA ALA A 60 37.98 -11.89 -37.66
C ALA A 60 37.17 -11.09 -38.69
N LYS A 61 35.99 -11.59 -39.05
CA LYS A 61 35.07 -10.85 -39.92
C LYS A 61 34.49 -9.64 -39.20
N HIS A 62 34.40 -8.51 -39.88
CA HIS A 62 33.66 -7.34 -39.41
C HIS A 62 32.33 -7.23 -40.17
N TYR A 63 31.24 -7.13 -39.42
CA TYR A 63 29.89 -6.88 -39.89
C TYR A 63 29.38 -5.55 -39.31
N ARG A 64 28.60 -4.81 -40.10
CA ARG A 64 27.97 -3.53 -39.70
C ARG A 64 26.46 -3.62 -39.50
N THR A 65 25.85 -4.59 -40.16
CA THR A 65 24.42 -4.93 -40.24
C THR A 65 24.14 -6.16 -39.38
N SER A 66 22.95 -6.26 -38.78
CA SER A 66 22.59 -7.46 -38.00
C SER A 66 22.30 -8.65 -38.93
N GLU A 67 21.80 -8.33 -40.12
CA GLU A 67 21.27 -9.22 -41.14
C GLU A 67 22.40 -10.08 -41.74
N ASP A 68 23.49 -9.43 -42.18
CA ASP A 68 24.65 -10.14 -42.74
C ASP A 68 25.43 -10.94 -41.68
N PHE A 69 25.44 -10.47 -40.42
CA PHE A 69 26.07 -11.18 -39.30
C PHE A 69 25.30 -12.47 -38.98
N PHE A 70 23.98 -12.41 -38.81
CA PHE A 70 23.16 -13.58 -38.50
C PHE A 70 23.01 -14.54 -39.69
N ALA A 71 23.14 -14.03 -40.93
CA ALA A 71 23.17 -14.85 -42.14
C ALA A 71 24.45 -15.71 -42.27
N ASP A 72 25.53 -15.43 -41.52
CA ASP A 72 26.72 -16.28 -41.56
C ASP A 72 26.47 -17.62 -40.85
N ALA A 73 26.16 -18.65 -41.64
CA ALA A 73 25.99 -20.02 -41.20
C ALA A 73 27.19 -20.56 -40.41
N SER A 74 28.39 -19.99 -40.59
CA SER A 74 29.64 -20.45 -39.96
C SER A 74 29.79 -20.03 -38.48
N ILE A 75 29.00 -19.07 -37.98
CA ILE A 75 28.98 -18.72 -36.56
C ILE A 75 28.24 -19.81 -35.78
N ASP A 76 28.80 -20.30 -34.68
CA ASP A 76 28.18 -21.31 -33.81
C ASP A 76 27.56 -20.67 -32.55
N LEU A 77 28.32 -19.76 -31.92
CA LEU A 77 28.00 -19.10 -30.66
C LEU A 77 27.98 -17.57 -30.86
N VAL A 78 26.90 -16.93 -30.47
CA VAL A 78 26.78 -15.47 -30.40
C VAL A 78 26.93 -15.02 -28.95
N ILE A 79 27.66 -13.92 -28.74
CA ILE A 79 27.80 -13.26 -27.45
C ILE A 79 27.30 -11.82 -27.60
N VAL A 80 26.31 -11.44 -26.79
CA VAL A 80 25.66 -10.12 -26.84
C VAL A 80 26.26 -9.22 -25.77
N CYS A 81 26.95 -8.15 -26.21
CA CYS A 81 27.81 -7.29 -25.40
C CYS A 81 27.47 -5.79 -25.58
N THR A 82 26.18 -5.47 -25.76
CA THR A 82 25.66 -4.15 -26.18
C THR A 82 25.10 -3.35 -24.98
N GLY A 83 24.18 -2.41 -25.23
CA GLY A 83 23.38 -1.80 -24.16
C GLY A 83 22.28 -2.75 -23.70
N HIS A 84 21.81 -2.59 -22.46
CA HIS A 84 20.80 -3.46 -21.86
C HIS A 84 19.50 -3.48 -22.69
N ASP A 85 19.17 -2.34 -23.28
CA ASP A 85 18.07 -2.08 -24.22
C ASP A 85 18.03 -3.01 -25.45
N THR A 86 19.19 -3.54 -25.86
CA THR A 86 19.35 -4.34 -27.09
C THR A 86 19.66 -5.81 -26.81
N HIS A 87 19.76 -6.22 -25.54
CA HIS A 87 20.06 -7.61 -25.17
C HIS A 87 19.00 -8.58 -25.70
N THR A 88 17.71 -8.26 -25.51
CA THR A 88 16.59 -9.10 -25.96
C THR A 88 16.54 -9.24 -27.48
N GLU A 89 16.66 -8.13 -28.22
CA GLU A 89 16.61 -8.14 -29.70
C GLU A 89 17.73 -9.01 -30.31
N PHE A 90 18.97 -8.83 -29.87
CA PHE A 90 20.10 -9.57 -30.42
C PHE A 90 20.12 -11.05 -29.98
N ALA A 91 19.65 -11.35 -28.75
CA ALA A 91 19.49 -12.74 -28.31
C ALA A 91 18.40 -13.47 -29.11
N GLU A 92 17.25 -12.84 -29.35
CA GLU A 92 16.19 -13.41 -30.19
C GLU A 92 16.66 -13.65 -31.62
N LYS A 93 17.26 -12.64 -32.28
CA LYS A 93 17.80 -12.79 -33.64
C LYS A 93 18.85 -13.91 -33.74
N ALA A 94 19.71 -14.06 -32.73
CA ALA A 94 20.69 -15.15 -32.68
C ALA A 94 20.04 -16.54 -32.55
N LEU A 95 19.03 -16.68 -31.67
CA LEU A 95 18.29 -17.94 -31.50
C LEU A 95 17.50 -18.30 -32.78
N LEU A 96 16.82 -17.32 -33.40
CA LEU A 96 16.11 -17.48 -34.68
C LEU A 96 17.07 -17.91 -35.81
N ALA A 97 18.30 -17.39 -35.83
CA ALA A 97 19.37 -17.80 -36.74
C ALA A 97 20.04 -19.15 -36.36
N GLY A 98 19.50 -19.88 -35.38
CA GLY A 98 19.97 -21.21 -34.98
C GLY A 98 21.31 -21.21 -34.24
N LYS A 99 21.69 -20.10 -33.61
CA LYS A 99 22.96 -19.93 -32.87
C LYS A 99 22.79 -20.27 -31.39
N HIS A 100 23.87 -20.69 -30.75
CA HIS A 100 23.94 -20.70 -29.27
C HIS A 100 24.17 -19.26 -28.79
N VAL A 101 23.74 -18.91 -27.58
CA VAL A 101 23.75 -17.52 -27.10
C VAL A 101 24.27 -17.41 -25.66
N VAL A 102 25.25 -16.52 -25.48
CA VAL A 102 25.61 -15.91 -24.19
C VAL A 102 25.12 -14.46 -24.22
N VAL A 103 24.40 -14.02 -23.18
CA VAL A 103 24.02 -12.61 -23.01
C VAL A 103 24.80 -12.02 -21.83
N GLU A 104 25.28 -10.79 -21.95
CA GLU A 104 25.79 -10.03 -20.81
C GLU A 104 24.71 -9.79 -19.74
N LYS A 105 25.12 -9.37 -18.54
CA LYS A 105 24.21 -8.96 -17.47
C LYS A 105 23.93 -7.45 -17.51
N PRO A 106 22.70 -6.99 -17.18
CA PRO A 106 21.51 -7.78 -16.88
C PRO A 106 21.03 -8.57 -18.10
N PHE A 107 20.48 -9.77 -17.87
CA PHE A 107 20.05 -10.68 -18.94
C PHE A 107 19.08 -10.01 -19.93
N THR A 108 18.09 -9.31 -19.39
CA THR A 108 17.08 -8.55 -20.12
C THR A 108 16.60 -7.37 -19.25
N PRO A 109 16.00 -6.33 -19.85
CA PRO A 109 15.29 -5.26 -19.13
C PRO A 109 14.19 -5.75 -18.18
N SER A 110 13.49 -6.82 -18.54
CA SER A 110 12.39 -7.40 -17.75
C SER A 110 12.45 -8.94 -17.66
N ALA A 111 11.86 -9.50 -16.61
CA ALA A 111 11.73 -10.95 -16.41
C ALA A 111 10.86 -11.62 -17.51
N ALA A 112 9.87 -10.89 -18.03
CA ALA A 112 9.00 -11.36 -19.12
C ALA A 112 9.76 -11.58 -20.44
N GLU A 113 10.66 -10.66 -20.79
CA GLU A 113 11.55 -10.82 -21.96
C GLU A 113 12.52 -12.01 -21.79
N ALA A 114 13.04 -12.21 -20.57
CA ALA A 114 13.86 -13.37 -20.26
C ALA A 114 13.09 -14.69 -20.46
N ASP A 115 11.83 -14.78 -20.02
CA ASP A 115 10.98 -15.95 -20.24
C ASP A 115 10.66 -16.20 -21.73
N HIS A 116 10.48 -15.15 -22.53
CA HIS A 116 10.37 -15.24 -24.00
C HIS A 116 11.63 -15.86 -24.62
N LEU A 117 12.82 -15.32 -24.31
CA LEU A 117 14.09 -15.88 -24.80
C LEU A 117 14.31 -17.33 -24.35
N ILE A 118 13.93 -17.67 -23.11
CA ILE A 118 13.99 -19.04 -22.56
C ILE A 118 13.08 -19.99 -23.36
N ALA A 119 11.85 -19.57 -23.66
CA ALA A 119 10.92 -20.35 -24.47
C ALA A 119 11.45 -20.55 -25.91
N LEU A 120 11.94 -19.47 -26.53
CA LEU A 120 12.51 -19.48 -27.88
C LEU A 120 13.76 -20.39 -27.97
N ALA A 121 14.68 -20.32 -26.99
CA ALA A 121 15.86 -21.18 -26.96
C ALA A 121 15.50 -22.66 -26.86
N LYS A 122 14.48 -22.99 -26.05
CA LYS A 122 13.91 -24.34 -25.93
C LYS A 122 13.24 -24.80 -27.23
N GLU A 123 12.56 -23.91 -27.95
CA GLU A 123 11.93 -24.19 -29.25
C GLU A 123 12.98 -24.48 -30.34
N LYS A 124 14.04 -23.66 -30.43
CA LYS A 124 15.10 -23.82 -31.43
C LYS A 124 16.14 -24.90 -31.09
N GLY A 125 16.04 -25.51 -29.91
CA GLY A 125 17.01 -26.50 -29.43
C GLY A 125 18.42 -25.93 -29.23
N LYS A 126 18.51 -24.70 -28.72
CA LYS A 126 19.76 -23.94 -28.57
C LYS A 126 20.06 -23.62 -27.11
N LEU A 127 21.35 -23.53 -26.81
CA LEU A 127 21.80 -23.14 -25.47
C LEU A 127 21.71 -21.63 -25.33
N LEU A 128 21.04 -21.19 -24.26
CA LEU A 128 20.96 -19.80 -23.81
C LEU A 128 21.49 -19.74 -22.38
N THR A 129 22.44 -18.85 -22.13
CA THR A 129 23.11 -18.66 -20.84
C THR A 129 23.41 -17.17 -20.63
N VAL A 130 23.62 -16.77 -19.37
CA VAL A 130 23.89 -15.38 -19.00
C VAL A 130 25.27 -15.29 -18.35
N PHE A 131 26.00 -14.21 -18.62
CA PHE A 131 27.36 -14.00 -18.13
C PHE A 131 27.43 -13.59 -16.65
N GLN A 132 26.89 -14.43 -15.75
CA GLN A 132 27.05 -14.28 -14.29
C GLN A 132 28.44 -14.76 -13.83
N ASN A 133 29.48 -14.08 -14.32
CA ASN A 133 30.88 -14.37 -14.02
C ASN A 133 31.20 -14.27 -12.52
N ARG A 134 30.48 -13.44 -11.76
CA ARG A 134 30.65 -13.29 -10.30
C ARG A 134 30.33 -14.55 -9.49
N ARG A 135 29.76 -15.60 -10.09
CA ARG A 135 29.72 -16.97 -9.51
C ARG A 135 31.11 -17.61 -9.40
N TYR A 136 32.05 -17.15 -10.22
CA TYR A 136 33.42 -17.64 -10.31
C TYR A 136 34.43 -16.73 -9.60
N ASP A 137 33.96 -15.74 -8.85
CA ASP A 137 34.78 -14.88 -8.00
C ASP A 137 35.37 -15.66 -6.83
N SER A 138 36.64 -15.41 -6.51
CA SER A 138 37.40 -15.95 -5.38
C SER A 138 36.59 -16.11 -4.09
N GLY A 139 36.06 -14.99 -3.58
CA GLY A 139 35.30 -14.93 -2.34
C GLY A 139 33.97 -15.68 -2.41
N PHE A 140 33.25 -15.60 -3.54
CA PHE A 140 31.97 -16.29 -3.67
C PHE A 140 32.14 -17.80 -3.82
N ARG A 141 33.11 -18.27 -4.63
CA ARG A 141 33.47 -19.70 -4.74
C ARG A 141 33.81 -20.28 -3.37
N THR A 142 34.53 -19.51 -2.55
CA THR A 142 34.90 -19.89 -1.17
C THR A 142 33.68 -20.02 -0.27
N LEU A 143 32.84 -18.99 -0.22
CA LEU A 143 31.62 -18.98 0.58
C LEU A 143 30.62 -20.07 0.15
N TYR A 144 30.39 -20.23 -1.15
CA TYR A 144 29.56 -21.29 -1.70
C TYR A 144 30.10 -22.67 -1.33
N GLY A 145 31.41 -22.89 -1.45
CA GLY A 145 32.08 -24.13 -1.02
C GLY A 145 31.92 -24.42 0.48
N LEU A 146 31.92 -23.40 1.34
CA LEU A 146 31.65 -23.55 2.79
C LEU A 146 30.17 -23.91 3.05
N THR A 147 29.23 -23.28 2.34
CA THR A 147 27.80 -23.59 2.45
C THR A 147 27.48 -25.00 1.96
N GLN A 148 28.03 -25.44 0.82
CA GLN A 148 27.87 -26.81 0.31
C GLN A 148 28.50 -27.88 1.22
N LYS A 149 29.52 -27.52 2.02
CA LYS A 149 30.07 -28.37 3.09
C LYS A 149 29.18 -28.43 4.36
N GLY A 150 28.08 -27.66 4.43
CA GLY A 150 27.19 -27.58 5.59
C GLY A 150 27.76 -26.83 6.80
N VAL A 151 28.84 -26.04 6.62
CA VAL A 151 29.66 -25.46 7.70
C VAL A 151 28.89 -24.56 8.68
N PHE A 152 27.80 -23.94 8.21
CA PHE A 152 27.00 -23.00 8.99
C PHE A 152 25.82 -23.66 9.74
N GLY A 153 25.51 -24.93 9.46
CA GLY A 153 24.26 -25.56 9.89
C GLY A 153 23.05 -24.92 9.20
N GLN A 154 21.91 -24.81 9.91
CA GLN A 154 20.78 -23.99 9.44
C GLN A 154 21.18 -22.51 9.44
N LEU A 155 21.09 -21.87 8.26
CA LEU A 155 21.34 -20.44 8.08
C LEU A 155 20.28 -19.59 8.78
N THR A 156 20.70 -18.42 9.27
CA THR A 156 19.82 -17.42 9.91
C THR A 156 19.99 -16.02 9.30
N ASP A 157 21.17 -15.71 8.76
CA ASP A 157 21.48 -14.38 8.22
C ASP A 157 22.50 -14.49 7.07
N VAL A 158 22.20 -13.84 5.95
CA VAL A 158 23.07 -13.74 4.77
C VAL A 158 23.07 -12.28 4.30
N THR A 159 24.15 -11.56 4.54
CA THR A 159 24.35 -10.20 4.03
C THR A 159 25.39 -10.20 2.91
N ILE A 160 25.03 -9.69 1.73
CA ILE A 160 25.92 -9.53 0.57
C ILE A 160 25.99 -8.04 0.21
N HIS A 161 27.20 -7.52 0.09
CA HIS A 161 27.47 -6.14 -0.30
C HIS A 161 28.14 -6.08 -1.68
N TYR A 162 27.90 -4.99 -2.40
CA TYR A 162 28.70 -4.58 -3.55
C TYR A 162 28.77 -3.05 -3.53
N ASP A 163 29.53 -2.54 -2.58
CA ASP A 163 29.70 -1.11 -2.33
C ASP A 163 30.93 -0.57 -3.10
N VAL A 164 30.82 0.64 -3.64
CA VAL A 164 31.86 1.33 -4.41
C VAL A 164 31.95 2.78 -3.94
N ASP A 165 33.08 3.47 -4.15
CA ASP A 165 33.24 4.87 -3.72
C ASP A 165 33.27 5.82 -4.92
N PHE A 166 32.17 6.55 -5.12
CA PHE A 166 31.77 7.37 -6.27
C PHE A 166 32.65 7.20 -7.53
N PRO A 167 32.68 6.00 -8.16
CA PRO A 167 33.52 5.75 -9.30
C PRO A 167 33.07 6.62 -10.47
N ALA A 168 34.02 7.08 -11.28
CA ALA A 168 33.78 8.11 -12.30
C ALA A 168 32.66 7.78 -13.30
N TRP A 169 32.26 6.51 -13.47
CA TRP A 169 31.11 6.15 -14.29
C TRP A 169 29.76 6.43 -13.60
N ILE A 170 29.62 6.22 -12.29
CA ILE A 170 28.43 6.66 -11.51
C ILE A 170 28.41 8.19 -11.39
N ALA A 171 29.55 8.81 -11.09
CA ALA A 171 29.64 10.27 -10.95
C ALA A 171 29.33 11.05 -12.25
N ASN A 172 29.40 10.39 -13.41
CA ASN A 172 28.99 10.94 -14.71
C ASN A 172 27.63 10.40 -15.21
N TRP A 173 26.87 9.67 -14.40
CA TRP A 173 25.47 9.35 -14.73
C TRP A 173 24.63 10.62 -14.68
N LYS A 174 24.02 10.96 -15.82
CA LYS A 174 23.08 12.08 -15.93
C LYS A 174 21.72 11.69 -15.32
N GLY A 175 20.98 12.69 -14.84
CA GLY A 175 19.60 12.50 -14.40
C GLY A 175 18.65 12.14 -15.55
N GLY A 176 17.49 11.58 -15.19
CA GLY A 176 16.44 11.19 -16.12
C GLY A 176 15.44 10.22 -15.48
N GLU A 177 14.34 10.01 -16.21
CA GLU A 177 13.31 8.99 -15.95
C GLU A 177 13.94 7.58 -15.86
N TYR A 178 13.43 6.74 -14.97
CA TYR A 178 13.85 5.34 -14.89
C TYR A 178 13.22 4.48 -16.01
N LYS A 179 14.03 3.66 -16.69
CA LYS A 179 13.56 2.61 -17.61
C LYS A 179 14.00 1.22 -17.14
N PRO A 180 13.21 0.15 -17.43
CA PRO A 180 13.62 -1.22 -17.13
C PRO A 180 15.03 -1.51 -17.69
N GLY A 181 15.92 -2.06 -16.85
CA GLY A 181 17.33 -2.25 -17.18
C GLY A 181 18.28 -1.13 -16.69
N ASP A 182 17.78 0.04 -16.28
CA ASP A 182 18.60 1.11 -15.71
C ASP A 182 18.92 0.89 -14.22
N GLY A 183 19.86 1.67 -13.69
CA GLY A 183 20.14 1.76 -12.25
C GLY A 183 21.13 0.73 -11.73
N ILE A 184 21.63 0.96 -10.50
CA ILE A 184 22.63 0.10 -9.89
C ILE A 184 22.07 -1.28 -9.47
N MET A 185 20.75 -1.43 -9.28
CA MET A 185 20.11 -2.73 -9.06
C MET A 185 20.32 -3.63 -10.28
N PHE A 186 20.09 -3.13 -11.50
CA PHE A 186 20.40 -3.89 -12.72
C PHE A 186 21.92 -3.94 -12.98
N GLY A 187 22.65 -2.85 -12.69
CA GLY A 187 24.09 -2.73 -12.94
C GLY A 187 24.98 -3.64 -12.08
N LEU A 188 24.82 -3.63 -10.76
CA LEU A 188 25.60 -4.42 -9.78
C LEU A 188 24.73 -5.41 -8.99
N GLY A 189 23.49 -5.02 -8.65
CA GLY A 189 22.57 -5.88 -7.91
C GLY A 189 22.26 -7.20 -8.61
N SER A 190 22.23 -7.22 -9.94
CA SER A 190 22.07 -8.42 -10.77
C SER A 190 23.13 -9.50 -10.49
N HIS A 191 24.32 -9.13 -10.04
CA HIS A 191 25.34 -10.08 -9.55
C HIS A 191 25.06 -10.53 -8.12
N SER A 192 24.86 -9.59 -7.19
CA SER A 192 24.73 -9.88 -5.75
C SER A 192 23.45 -10.64 -5.41
N VAL A 193 22.38 -10.43 -6.18
CA VAL A 193 21.12 -11.18 -6.10
C VAL A 193 21.29 -12.60 -6.66
N ASP A 194 21.96 -12.77 -7.80
CA ASP A 194 22.26 -14.11 -8.36
C ASP A 194 23.11 -14.94 -7.39
N GLN A 195 24.12 -14.32 -6.78
CA GLN A 195 24.91 -14.90 -5.69
C GLN A 195 24.04 -15.28 -4.48
N ALA A 196 23.14 -14.41 -4.01
CA ALA A 196 22.25 -14.71 -2.88
C ALA A 196 21.31 -15.89 -3.15
N LEU A 197 20.62 -15.88 -4.30
CA LEU A 197 19.69 -16.94 -4.70
C LEU A 197 20.42 -18.28 -4.90
N LEU A 198 21.60 -18.27 -5.52
CA LEU A 198 22.42 -19.48 -5.71
C LEU A 198 22.95 -20.02 -4.38
N LEU A 199 23.40 -19.15 -3.47
CA LEU A 199 23.95 -19.54 -2.17
C LEU A 199 22.90 -20.17 -1.24
N ILE A 200 21.69 -19.61 -1.24
CA ILE A 200 20.58 -20.06 -0.40
C ILE A 200 19.88 -21.28 -1.02
N GLY A 201 19.87 -21.40 -2.35
CA GLY A 201 19.32 -22.56 -3.07
C GLY A 201 17.78 -22.67 -3.01
N ALA A 202 17.10 -21.64 -2.51
CA ALA A 202 15.66 -21.57 -2.36
C ALA A 202 15.12 -20.22 -2.85
N THR A 203 13.84 -20.20 -3.19
CA THR A 203 13.15 -19.04 -3.74
C THR A 203 12.46 -18.25 -2.61
N PRO A 204 12.61 -16.91 -2.54
CA PRO A 204 12.04 -16.13 -1.44
C PRO A 204 10.51 -16.02 -1.52
N THR A 205 9.87 -15.93 -0.35
CA THR A 205 8.42 -15.76 -0.20
C THR A 205 8.00 -14.30 -0.04
N SER A 206 8.95 -13.39 0.16
CA SER A 206 8.75 -11.96 -0.01
C SER A 206 10.06 -11.28 -0.41
N VAL A 207 9.92 -10.15 -1.10
CA VAL A 207 10.99 -9.20 -1.41
C VAL A 207 10.62 -7.86 -0.78
N THR A 208 11.62 -7.10 -0.34
CA THR A 208 11.47 -5.73 0.14
C THR A 208 12.69 -4.94 -0.30
N GLY A 209 12.52 -4.02 -1.24
CA GLY A 209 13.57 -3.09 -1.61
C GLY A 209 13.47 -1.75 -0.90
N PHE A 210 14.58 -1.03 -0.96
CA PHE A 210 14.74 0.39 -0.65
C PHE A 210 15.79 0.95 -1.63
N ASN A 211 15.37 1.73 -2.61
CA ASN A 211 16.24 2.42 -3.58
C ASN A 211 16.34 3.92 -3.27
N ARG A 212 17.44 4.55 -3.70
CA ARG A 212 17.62 6.01 -3.71
C ARG A 212 18.79 6.43 -4.60
N THR A 213 18.86 7.73 -4.85
CA THR A 213 20.01 8.39 -5.47
C THR A 213 20.76 9.18 -4.40
N LEU A 214 22.10 9.05 -4.36
CA LEU A 214 23.03 9.77 -3.49
C LEU A 214 23.99 10.68 -4.28
N ARG A 215 24.08 10.56 -5.62
CA ARG A 215 24.59 11.67 -6.46
C ARG A 215 23.66 12.88 -6.31
N ASP A 216 24.27 14.05 -6.45
CA ASP A 216 23.60 15.35 -6.51
C ASP A 216 22.83 15.48 -7.86
N SER A 217 21.65 14.85 -7.95
CA SER A 217 20.77 14.87 -9.13
C SER A 217 19.39 14.28 -8.85
N ASP A 218 18.33 14.93 -9.37
CA ASP A 218 16.93 14.48 -9.32
C ASP A 218 16.65 13.30 -10.27
N SER A 219 17.27 12.16 -9.98
CA SER A 219 17.33 10.99 -10.86
C SER A 219 16.55 9.82 -10.29
N GLU A 220 15.52 9.35 -11.00
CA GLU A 220 14.78 8.12 -10.66
C GLU A 220 15.63 6.85 -10.84
N VAL A 221 16.64 6.94 -11.71
CA VAL A 221 17.71 5.95 -11.89
C VAL A 221 18.62 5.98 -10.67
N GLU A 222 18.52 4.94 -9.84
CA GLU A 222 19.12 4.83 -8.51
C GLU A 222 20.59 4.42 -8.55
N ASP A 223 21.36 4.90 -7.57
CA ASP A 223 22.77 4.53 -7.38
C ASP A 223 23.00 3.70 -6.10
N THR A 224 21.97 3.56 -5.27
CA THR A 224 22.02 2.96 -3.93
C THR A 224 20.80 2.08 -3.71
N PHE A 225 20.99 0.87 -3.16
CA PHE A 225 19.87 0.04 -2.73
C PHE A 225 20.15 -0.80 -1.48
N ILE A 226 19.06 -1.25 -0.86
CA ILE A 226 19.00 -2.41 0.03
C ILE A 226 17.84 -3.30 -0.47
N ILE A 227 18.07 -4.60 -0.64
CA ILE A 227 17.04 -5.61 -0.93
C ILE A 227 17.04 -6.61 0.22
N ILE A 228 15.89 -6.82 0.84
CA ILE A 228 15.66 -7.82 1.88
C ILE A 228 14.81 -8.95 1.27
N LEU A 229 15.28 -10.19 1.43
CA LEU A 229 14.58 -11.41 1.03
C LEU A 229 14.19 -12.20 2.28
N GLN A 230 12.95 -12.67 2.33
CA GLN A 230 12.44 -13.58 3.37
C GLN A 230 12.04 -14.91 2.72
N PHE A 231 12.07 -15.99 3.50
CA PHE A 231 11.83 -17.35 3.00
C PHE A 231 10.77 -18.08 3.83
N GLY A 232 10.10 -19.06 3.22
CA GLY A 232 9.10 -19.90 3.89
C GLY A 232 9.67 -21.20 4.47
N GLY A 233 8.78 -22.01 5.04
CA GLY A 233 9.09 -23.38 5.47
C GLY A 233 10.23 -23.47 6.48
N GLU A 234 11.20 -24.35 6.21
CA GLU A 234 12.39 -24.56 7.06
C GLU A 234 13.34 -23.36 7.09
N LEU A 235 13.26 -22.47 6.09
CA LEU A 235 14.08 -21.26 5.98
C LEU A 235 13.42 -20.02 6.58
N LYS A 236 12.28 -20.14 7.28
CA LYS A 236 11.57 -19.00 7.90
C LYS A 236 12.33 -18.22 8.99
N LYS A 237 13.54 -18.67 9.35
CA LYS A 237 14.49 -17.98 10.25
C LYS A 237 15.61 -17.25 9.51
N LEU A 238 15.70 -17.41 8.19
CA LEU A 238 16.72 -16.81 7.35
C LEU A 238 16.23 -15.45 6.84
N LEU A 239 16.97 -14.41 7.19
CA LEU A 239 16.89 -13.12 6.51
C LEU A 239 18.10 -12.99 5.58
N ALA A 240 17.87 -12.62 4.31
CA ALA A 240 18.95 -12.26 3.40
C ALA A 240 18.87 -10.78 3.02
N THR A 241 19.99 -10.07 3.11
CA THR A 241 20.10 -8.63 2.82
C THR A 241 21.16 -8.41 1.76
N ILE A 242 20.78 -7.88 0.61
CA ILE A 242 21.68 -7.49 -0.48
C ILE A 242 21.77 -5.96 -0.49
N ARG A 243 22.98 -5.39 -0.55
CA ARG A 243 23.19 -3.94 -0.47
C ARG A 243 24.24 -3.44 -1.46
N THR A 244 24.01 -2.23 -1.97
CA THR A 244 25.00 -1.42 -2.70
C THR A 244 24.85 0.03 -2.27
N THR A 245 25.97 0.70 -1.98
CA THR A 245 26.11 2.16 -1.88
C THR A 245 27.27 2.64 -2.76
N PRO A 246 27.17 3.82 -3.40
CA PRO A 246 28.25 4.49 -4.12
C PRO A 246 29.10 5.37 -3.19
N VAL A 247 28.95 5.19 -1.88
CA VAL A 247 29.69 5.90 -0.83
C VAL A 247 30.30 4.87 0.11
N THR A 248 31.62 4.72 0.12
CA THR A 248 32.36 3.90 1.09
C THR A 248 33.84 4.33 1.19
N PRO A 249 34.24 5.07 2.24
CA PRO A 249 35.66 5.41 2.49
C PRO A 249 36.47 4.22 3.04
N MET A 250 35.96 2.98 2.94
CA MET A 250 36.67 1.78 3.38
C MET A 250 37.53 1.22 2.24
N GLU A 251 38.84 1.14 2.44
CA GLU A 251 39.79 0.51 1.51
C GLU A 251 39.39 -0.93 1.14
N HIS A 252 38.83 -1.67 2.10
CA HIS A 252 38.22 -2.98 1.90
C HIS A 252 36.81 -2.95 2.51
N PRO A 253 35.74 -2.67 1.72
CA PRO A 253 34.38 -2.70 2.23
C PRO A 253 33.98 -4.13 2.63
N LEU A 254 32.94 -4.27 3.45
CA LEU A 254 32.31 -5.56 3.71
C LEU A 254 31.86 -6.15 2.36
N LYS A 255 32.06 -7.45 2.14
CA LYS A 255 31.58 -8.15 0.94
C LYS A 255 30.54 -9.21 1.29
N TYR A 256 30.85 -10.07 2.26
CA TYR A 256 29.95 -11.13 2.72
C TYR A 256 29.96 -11.21 4.25
N LEU A 257 28.78 -11.32 4.84
CA LEU A 257 28.57 -11.82 6.21
C LEU A 257 27.51 -12.92 6.14
N VAL A 258 27.86 -14.12 6.58
CA VAL A 258 26.92 -15.26 6.66
C VAL A 258 26.97 -15.85 8.05
N ARG A 259 25.79 -16.12 8.63
CA ARG A 259 25.63 -16.71 9.96
C ARG A 259 24.58 -17.81 9.92
N GLY A 260 24.89 -18.92 10.59
CA GLY A 260 23.95 -19.99 10.90
C GLY A 260 24.19 -20.54 12.29
N TYR A 261 23.44 -21.56 12.68
CA TYR A 261 23.50 -22.11 14.04
C TYR A 261 24.87 -22.68 14.43
N ASP A 262 25.67 -23.19 13.48
CA ASP A 262 26.91 -23.92 13.75
C ASP A 262 28.19 -23.16 13.35
N GLY A 263 28.06 -22.05 12.61
CA GLY A 263 29.18 -21.19 12.26
C GLY A 263 28.79 -19.87 11.57
N SER A 264 29.79 -19.01 11.41
CA SER A 264 29.71 -17.71 10.74
C SER A 264 30.96 -17.45 9.89
N PHE A 265 30.79 -16.79 8.76
CA PHE A 265 31.87 -16.34 7.88
C PHE A 265 31.72 -14.84 7.58
N ILE A 266 32.83 -14.11 7.57
CA ILE A 266 32.87 -12.69 7.19
C ILE A 266 34.07 -12.42 6.28
N LYS A 267 33.86 -11.78 5.12
CA LYS A 267 34.91 -11.38 4.17
C LYS A 267 34.71 -9.93 3.74
N PHE A 268 35.84 -9.25 3.55
CA PHE A 268 35.96 -7.89 3.01
C PHE A 268 36.64 -7.93 1.63
N GLY A 269 36.43 -6.88 0.84
CA GLY A 269 37.00 -6.69 -0.49
C GLY A 269 36.42 -7.56 -1.62
N GLU A 270 36.58 -7.06 -2.84
CA GLU A 270 36.13 -7.66 -4.10
C GLU A 270 37.16 -8.66 -4.69
N ASP A 271 36.75 -9.42 -5.71
CA ASP A 271 37.62 -10.27 -6.52
C ASP A 271 38.60 -9.45 -7.38
N ASN A 272 39.84 -9.94 -7.52
CA ASN A 272 40.93 -9.21 -8.15
C ASN A 272 41.18 -9.50 -9.65
N GLN A 273 40.41 -10.40 -10.28
CA GLN A 273 40.61 -10.76 -11.68
C GLN A 273 40.42 -9.57 -12.64
N GLU A 274 39.41 -8.72 -12.39
CA GLU A 274 39.17 -7.52 -13.20
C GLU A 274 40.30 -6.49 -13.05
N PRO A 275 40.73 -6.10 -11.83
CA PRO A 275 41.95 -5.32 -11.62
C PRO A 275 43.20 -5.90 -12.30
N GLN A 276 43.39 -7.23 -12.27
CA GLN A 276 44.53 -7.89 -12.92
C GLN A 276 44.47 -7.80 -14.47
N ILE A 277 43.29 -7.99 -15.08
CA ILE A 277 43.09 -7.74 -16.53
C ILE A 277 43.36 -6.27 -16.87
N ILE A 278 42.91 -5.33 -16.04
CA ILE A 278 43.14 -3.89 -16.24
C ILE A 278 44.63 -3.53 -16.10
N ALA A 279 45.37 -4.23 -15.22
CA ALA A 279 46.83 -4.13 -15.10
C ALA A 279 47.60 -4.85 -16.24
N GLY A 280 46.92 -5.54 -17.15
CA GLY A 280 47.49 -6.19 -18.33
C GLY A 280 47.90 -7.66 -18.16
N MET A 281 47.64 -8.27 -16.99
CA MET A 281 47.81 -9.71 -16.82
C MET A 281 46.84 -10.47 -17.74
N GLN A 282 47.26 -11.65 -18.19
CA GLN A 282 46.40 -12.58 -18.92
C GLN A 282 45.73 -13.55 -17.94
N SER A 283 44.57 -14.09 -18.30
CA SER A 283 43.89 -15.14 -17.51
C SER A 283 44.59 -16.51 -17.50
N THR A 284 45.81 -16.56 -18.04
CA THR A 284 46.75 -17.69 -18.05
C THR A 284 47.95 -17.50 -17.12
N ASP A 285 48.14 -16.30 -16.58
CA ASP A 285 49.37 -15.96 -15.87
C ASP A 285 49.38 -16.52 -14.44
N GLU A 286 50.56 -16.89 -13.95
CA GLU A 286 50.74 -17.41 -12.60
C GLU A 286 50.36 -16.32 -11.57
N GLY A 287 49.44 -16.64 -10.65
CA GLY A 287 48.86 -15.68 -9.70
C GLY A 287 47.59 -14.98 -10.17
N PHE A 288 47.10 -15.22 -11.40
CA PHE A 288 45.80 -14.70 -11.82
C PHE A 288 44.65 -15.28 -10.98
N GLY A 289 43.75 -14.43 -10.50
CA GLY A 289 42.64 -14.77 -9.61
C GLY A 289 43.03 -15.16 -8.18
N VAL A 290 44.31 -15.05 -7.79
CA VAL A 290 44.76 -15.31 -6.42
C VAL A 290 44.64 -14.02 -5.60
N GLU A 291 43.75 -13.99 -4.61
CA GLU A 291 43.60 -12.83 -3.70
C GLU A 291 44.83 -12.62 -2.81
N ASP A 292 45.01 -11.39 -2.33
CA ASP A 292 45.92 -11.12 -1.22
C ASP A 292 45.38 -11.76 0.08
N PRO A 293 46.23 -12.39 0.91
CA PRO A 293 45.81 -12.97 2.19
C PRO A 293 45.09 -12.03 3.16
N VAL A 294 45.22 -10.70 3.03
CA VAL A 294 44.44 -9.72 3.82
C VAL A 294 42.95 -9.75 3.50
N LEU A 295 42.57 -10.21 2.30
CA LEU A 295 41.18 -10.31 1.84
C LEU A 295 40.55 -11.68 2.13
N HIS A 296 41.29 -12.61 2.73
CA HIS A 296 40.77 -13.91 3.15
C HIS A 296 39.70 -13.77 4.25
N GLY A 297 38.61 -14.52 4.11
CA GLY A 297 37.48 -14.42 5.05
C GLY A 297 37.76 -15.09 6.39
N LYS A 298 37.28 -14.48 7.49
CA LYS A 298 37.33 -15.06 8.83
C LYS A 298 36.20 -16.05 9.02
N LEU A 299 36.53 -17.29 9.39
CA LEU A 299 35.59 -18.38 9.65
C LEU A 299 35.58 -18.75 11.14
N VAL A 300 34.38 -18.80 11.71
CA VAL A 300 34.12 -19.18 13.12
C VAL A 300 33.11 -20.32 13.16
N THR A 301 33.39 -21.41 13.86
CA THR A 301 32.53 -22.62 13.91
C THR A 301 32.52 -23.28 15.29
N LYS A 302 31.53 -24.14 15.56
CA LYS A 302 31.49 -24.98 16.78
C LYS A 302 32.50 -26.13 16.75
N THR A 303 32.74 -26.70 15.56
CA THR A 303 33.67 -27.80 15.31
C THR A 303 34.73 -27.36 14.31
N GLN A 304 35.93 -27.96 14.36
CA GLN A 304 36.97 -27.68 13.37
C GLN A 304 36.52 -28.20 12.01
N VAL A 305 36.44 -27.32 11.01
CA VAL A 305 36.12 -27.70 9.62
C VAL A 305 37.32 -27.55 8.67
N ASP A 306 38.37 -26.87 9.12
CA ASP A 306 39.65 -26.76 8.41
C ASP A 306 40.83 -26.59 9.38
N GLN A 307 42.04 -26.98 8.93
CA GLN A 307 43.30 -26.80 9.64
C GLN A 307 43.68 -25.31 9.82
N CYS A 308 43.10 -24.39 9.03
CA CYS A 308 43.29 -22.94 9.18
C CYS A 308 42.67 -22.37 10.46
N GLN A 309 41.87 -23.15 11.20
CA GLN A 309 41.21 -22.74 12.44
C GLN A 309 41.93 -23.31 13.67
N THR A 310 42.06 -22.50 14.72
CA THR A 310 42.48 -22.92 16.05
C THR A 310 41.30 -22.86 17.03
N PHE A 311 41.34 -23.66 18.11
CA PHE A 311 40.32 -23.61 19.15
C PHE A 311 40.60 -22.45 20.13
N ASP A 312 39.67 -21.50 20.20
CA ASP A 312 39.64 -20.46 21.22
C ASP A 312 38.87 -20.96 22.45
N SER A 313 39.59 -21.12 23.55
CA SER A 313 39.04 -21.55 24.84
C SER A 313 38.23 -20.48 25.58
N GLN A 314 38.31 -19.21 25.18
CA GLN A 314 37.50 -18.14 25.78
C GLN A 314 36.08 -18.12 25.20
N THR A 315 35.94 -18.27 23.87
CA THR A 315 34.62 -18.32 23.21
C THR A 315 34.05 -19.74 23.04
N GLY A 316 34.88 -20.78 23.20
CA GLY A 316 34.48 -22.16 22.95
C GLY A 316 34.17 -22.43 21.47
N ARG A 317 34.99 -21.89 20.57
CA ARG A 317 34.81 -21.94 19.11
C ARG A 317 36.11 -22.21 18.39
N TYR A 318 36.02 -22.74 17.19
CA TYR A 318 37.14 -22.80 16.25
C TYR A 318 37.13 -21.51 15.41
N VAL A 319 38.27 -20.82 15.34
CA VAL A 319 38.43 -19.51 14.71
C VAL A 319 39.63 -19.53 13.78
N GLY A 320 39.49 -19.06 12.55
CA GLY A 320 40.59 -18.98 11.59
C GLY A 320 40.36 -17.96 10.49
N ILE A 321 41.43 -17.62 9.77
CA ILE A 321 41.35 -16.96 8.47
C ILE A 321 41.36 -18.07 7.42
N TYR A 322 40.27 -18.22 6.68
CA TYR A 322 40.09 -19.30 5.71
C TYR A 322 40.57 -18.84 4.32
N PRO A 323 41.57 -19.52 3.72
CA PRO A 323 42.11 -19.12 2.42
C PRO A 323 41.06 -19.09 1.31
N SER A 324 41.08 -18.04 0.49
CA SER A 324 40.18 -17.94 -0.65
C SER A 324 40.56 -18.96 -1.73
N LEU A 325 39.55 -19.56 -2.36
CA LEU A 325 39.71 -20.25 -3.63
C LEU A 325 40.09 -19.22 -4.71
N VAL A 326 40.88 -19.65 -5.69
CA VAL A 326 41.29 -18.83 -6.83
C VAL A 326 40.06 -18.44 -7.67
N GLY A 327 39.91 -17.17 -8.02
CA GLY A 327 38.90 -16.69 -8.97
C GLY A 327 39.14 -17.25 -10.39
N SER A 328 38.08 -17.52 -11.15
CA SER A 328 38.26 -18.06 -12.52
C SER A 328 37.09 -17.82 -13.48
N HIS A 329 36.93 -16.58 -13.98
CA HIS A 329 35.96 -16.26 -15.05
C HIS A 329 36.25 -17.04 -16.35
N ARG A 330 37.50 -17.47 -16.56
CA ARG A 330 37.89 -18.43 -17.62
C ARG A 330 37.02 -19.71 -17.57
N LYS A 331 36.79 -20.25 -16.37
CA LYS A 331 36.09 -21.53 -16.18
C LYS A 331 34.64 -21.48 -16.66
N TYR A 332 33.98 -20.31 -16.62
CA TYR A 332 32.65 -20.11 -17.21
C TYR A 332 32.62 -20.48 -18.70
N TYR A 333 33.58 -19.98 -19.49
CA TYR A 333 33.62 -20.27 -20.93
C TYR A 333 33.96 -21.74 -21.22
N GLU A 334 34.73 -22.39 -20.35
CA GLU A 334 34.98 -23.83 -20.41
C GLU A 334 33.71 -24.65 -20.08
N ASP A 335 32.90 -24.22 -19.11
CA ASP A 335 31.60 -24.84 -18.79
C ASP A 335 30.56 -24.60 -19.91
N VAL A 336 30.51 -23.42 -20.54
CA VAL A 336 29.64 -23.16 -21.70
C VAL A 336 30.06 -24.04 -22.89
N VAL A 337 31.35 -24.18 -23.16
CA VAL A 337 31.88 -25.10 -24.19
C VAL A 337 31.48 -26.54 -23.89
N GLU A 338 31.60 -27.00 -22.64
CA GLU A 338 31.18 -28.35 -22.26
C GLU A 338 29.67 -28.54 -22.45
N ALA A 339 28.84 -27.60 -21.98
CA ALA A 339 27.39 -27.66 -22.11
C ALA A 339 26.94 -27.73 -23.58
N ILE A 340 27.50 -26.88 -24.47
CA ILE A 340 27.22 -26.93 -25.92
C ILE A 340 27.65 -28.27 -26.53
N LYS A 341 28.83 -28.78 -26.18
CA LYS A 341 29.40 -30.02 -26.76
C LYS A 341 28.76 -31.32 -26.24
N THR A 342 28.16 -31.30 -25.06
CA THR A 342 27.66 -32.50 -24.38
C THR A 342 26.14 -32.52 -24.21
N GLY A 343 25.44 -31.40 -24.43
CA GLY A 343 24.01 -31.27 -24.13
C GLY A 343 23.70 -31.19 -22.64
N LYS A 344 24.71 -30.95 -21.78
CA LYS A 344 24.51 -30.68 -20.36
C LYS A 344 23.87 -29.30 -20.14
N GLU A 345 23.34 -29.13 -18.93
CA GLU A 345 22.88 -27.84 -18.39
C GLU A 345 24.01 -26.79 -18.43
N PRO A 346 23.71 -25.51 -18.75
CA PRO A 346 24.69 -24.43 -18.72
C PRO A 346 25.17 -24.09 -17.30
N PRO A 347 26.35 -23.46 -17.13
CA PRO A 347 26.84 -22.99 -15.82
C PRO A 347 25.93 -21.95 -15.16
N VAL A 348 25.18 -21.20 -15.98
CA VAL A 348 24.17 -20.24 -15.57
C VAL A 348 22.90 -20.57 -16.34
N LYS A 349 21.91 -21.15 -15.65
CA LYS A 349 20.59 -21.35 -16.25
C LYS A 349 19.95 -20.00 -16.45
N ALA A 350 19.48 -19.70 -17.66
CA ALA A 350 18.79 -18.45 -17.97
C ALA A 350 17.63 -18.16 -17.01
N GLN A 351 16.94 -19.20 -16.51
CA GLN A 351 15.92 -19.10 -15.46
C GLN A 351 16.46 -18.45 -14.18
N GLN A 352 17.65 -18.83 -13.69
CA GLN A 352 18.22 -18.27 -12.45
C GLN A 352 18.48 -16.76 -12.59
N SER A 353 18.90 -16.32 -13.78
CA SER A 353 19.06 -14.90 -14.05
C SER A 353 17.72 -14.18 -14.24
N ARG A 354 16.71 -14.83 -14.86
CA ARG A 354 15.31 -14.33 -14.88
C ARG A 354 14.80 -14.11 -13.45
N ASP A 355 15.02 -15.08 -12.55
CA ASP A 355 14.62 -14.98 -11.14
C ASP A 355 15.33 -13.82 -10.43
N GLY A 356 16.61 -13.58 -10.75
CA GLY A 356 17.36 -12.42 -10.28
C GLY A 356 16.81 -11.08 -10.78
N ILE A 357 16.43 -10.98 -12.06
CA ILE A 357 15.70 -9.82 -12.59
C ILE A 357 14.34 -9.67 -11.89
N ARG A 358 13.63 -10.76 -11.62
CA ARG A 358 12.34 -10.71 -10.90
C ARG A 358 12.49 -10.22 -9.46
N VAL A 359 13.57 -10.57 -8.75
CA VAL A 359 13.88 -9.95 -7.43
C VAL A 359 14.08 -8.44 -7.58
N ILE A 360 14.78 -7.98 -8.62
CA ILE A 360 15.05 -6.56 -8.86
C ILE A 360 13.76 -5.80 -9.19
N GLU A 361 12.89 -6.34 -10.05
CA GLU A 361 11.55 -5.80 -10.32
C GLU A 361 10.76 -5.63 -9.02
N LEU A 362 10.61 -6.70 -8.24
CA LEU A 362 9.89 -6.70 -6.96
C LEU A 362 10.55 -5.79 -5.90
N ALA A 363 11.84 -5.49 -6.02
CA ALA A 363 12.56 -4.58 -5.13
C ALA A 363 12.36 -3.10 -5.48
N ARG A 364 12.00 -2.74 -6.72
CA ARG A 364 11.67 -1.36 -7.10
C ARG A 364 10.22 -0.98 -6.81
N GLN A 365 9.37 -1.95 -6.48
CA GLN A 365 7.96 -1.70 -6.14
C GLN A 365 7.84 -0.97 -4.80
N GLU A 366 7.02 0.09 -4.77
CA GLU A 366 6.84 0.94 -3.60
C GLU A 366 6.23 0.24 -2.38
N ARG A 367 6.30 0.91 -1.21
CA ARG A 367 5.86 0.34 0.06
C ARG A 367 4.35 0.05 0.16
N GLY A 368 3.52 0.67 -0.69
CA GLY A 368 2.09 0.36 -0.82
C GLY A 368 1.77 -0.83 -1.72
N GLU A 369 2.73 -1.39 -2.44
CA GLU A 369 2.54 -2.53 -3.35
C GLU A 369 2.58 -3.89 -2.63
N ARG A 370 2.66 -3.88 -1.30
CA ARG A 370 3.01 -5.03 -0.45
C ARG A 370 1.85 -6.00 -0.18
N ASN A 371 1.38 -6.64 -1.23
CA ASN A 371 1.01 -8.05 -1.09
C ASN A 371 2.30 -8.86 -0.83
N HIS A 372 2.20 -10.00 -0.15
CA HIS A 372 3.37 -10.85 0.09
C HIS A 372 3.84 -11.42 -1.26
N GLY A 373 5.01 -10.99 -1.74
CA GLY A 373 5.55 -11.33 -3.06
C GLY A 373 5.98 -12.79 -3.19
N ILE A 374 5.01 -13.70 -3.35
CA ILE A 374 5.23 -15.14 -3.55
C ILE A 374 5.89 -15.37 -4.91
N PHE A 375 7.11 -15.92 -4.92
CA PHE A 375 7.73 -16.42 -6.14
C PHE A 375 7.00 -17.67 -6.67
N GLY A 376 6.54 -17.61 -7.93
CA GLY A 376 5.95 -18.73 -8.65
C GLY A 376 6.85 -19.22 -9.80
N PHE A 377 7.20 -20.52 -9.81
CA PHE A 377 7.97 -21.15 -10.88
C PHE A 377 7.05 -21.91 -11.87
N ILE A 378 7.03 -21.52 -13.15
CA ILE A 378 6.35 -22.30 -14.21
C ILE A 378 7.29 -23.39 -14.76
N GLY A 379 7.46 -24.45 -13.98
CA GLY A 379 8.33 -25.61 -14.30
C GLY A 379 7.71 -26.62 -15.26
N GLY A 380 7.64 -26.31 -16.56
CA GLY A 380 6.99 -27.17 -17.56
C GLY A 380 7.74 -28.45 -17.98
N HIS A 381 7.60 -29.54 -17.21
CA HIS A 381 8.00 -30.91 -17.62
C HIS A 381 6.93 -31.97 -17.26
N ARG A 382 6.49 -32.76 -18.25
CA ARG A 382 5.54 -33.87 -18.06
C ARG A 382 6.26 -35.21 -17.85
N CYS A 383 5.85 -35.91 -16.78
CA CYS A 383 5.86 -37.36 -16.53
C CYS A 383 6.93 -38.26 -17.17
N SER A 384 7.68 -38.97 -16.31
CA SER A 384 8.02 -40.39 -16.54
C SER A 384 8.28 -41.16 -15.24
N VAL A 385 7.42 -42.16 -14.99
CA VAL A 385 7.77 -43.48 -14.41
C VAL A 385 8.54 -43.53 -13.08
N LEU A 386 7.81 -43.67 -11.97
CA LEU A 386 7.84 -44.89 -11.13
C LEU A 386 6.78 -44.83 -10.00
N CYS A 387 5.72 -45.63 -10.12
CA CYS A 387 4.87 -46.00 -9.00
C CYS A 387 5.16 -47.47 -8.67
N GLY A 388 5.39 -47.77 -7.39
CA GLY A 388 6.04 -49.02 -6.99
C GLY A 388 5.68 -49.47 -5.58
N HIS A 389 4.40 -49.67 -5.31
CA HIS A 389 3.94 -50.57 -4.25
C HIS A 389 3.05 -51.65 -4.85
N SER A 390 3.29 -52.89 -4.44
CA SER A 390 2.67 -54.07 -5.03
C SER A 390 1.33 -54.38 -4.38
N GLN A 391 0.36 -54.83 -5.20
CA GLN A 391 -0.14 -56.20 -5.09
C GLN A 391 -0.98 -56.61 -6.31
N PHE A 392 -1.49 -57.85 -6.29
CA PHE A 392 -1.80 -58.66 -7.45
C PHE A 392 -3.28 -58.58 -7.92
N VAL A 393 -3.47 -58.24 -9.20
CA VAL A 393 -4.17 -59.10 -10.20
C VAL A 393 -5.72 -59.22 -10.22
N LEU A 394 -6.25 -59.10 -11.45
CA LEU A 394 -7.55 -59.57 -12.02
C LEU A 394 -8.88 -58.78 -11.84
N ARG A 395 -9.20 -58.02 -12.91
CA ARG A 395 -10.42 -58.06 -13.76
C ARG A 395 -11.83 -57.72 -13.23
N ASN A 396 -12.58 -57.04 -14.12
CA ASN A 396 -14.04 -57.06 -14.27
C ASN A 396 -14.63 -58.49 -14.08
N THR A 397 -15.88 -58.70 -13.65
CA THR A 397 -17.11 -58.01 -14.09
C THR A 397 -18.28 -58.32 -13.14
N LEU A 398 -19.42 -57.63 -13.33
CA LEU A 398 -20.80 -57.97 -12.91
C LEU A 398 -21.28 -57.66 -11.47
N ALA A 399 -22.24 -56.73 -11.45
CA ALA A 399 -23.61 -56.90 -10.95
C ALA A 399 -23.98 -56.78 -9.44
N VAL A 400 -24.79 -55.73 -9.19
CA VAL A 400 -26.07 -55.75 -8.46
C VAL A 400 -26.08 -55.75 -6.91
N CYS A 401 -26.79 -54.75 -6.39
CA CYS A 401 -27.24 -54.48 -5.01
C CYS A 401 -28.25 -55.52 -4.46
N PRO A 402 -28.87 -55.36 -3.26
CA PRO A 402 -28.56 -54.51 -2.09
C PRO A 402 -28.61 -55.28 -0.73
N SER A 403 -28.50 -54.53 0.39
CA SER A 403 -29.15 -54.82 1.70
C SER A 403 -28.65 -56.01 2.56
N ALA A 404 -28.92 -56.10 3.88
CA ALA A 404 -29.12 -55.13 4.98
C ALA A 404 -29.25 -55.91 6.32
N MET A 405 -29.14 -55.24 7.48
CA MET A 405 -29.56 -55.74 8.84
C MET A 405 -28.76 -56.95 9.41
N LEU A 406 -28.75 -57.31 10.71
CA LEU A 406 -29.09 -56.67 12.02
C LEU A 406 -28.47 -57.50 13.17
N PHE A 407 -28.39 -56.92 14.39
CA PHE A 407 -28.34 -57.58 15.73
C PHE A 407 -27.11 -58.49 16.10
N ASP A 408 -26.79 -58.83 17.37
CA ASP A 408 -26.96 -58.22 18.72
C ASP A 408 -26.23 -59.07 19.82
N LEU A 409 -26.20 -58.56 21.08
CA LEU A 409 -26.09 -59.24 22.40
C LEU A 409 -24.72 -59.60 23.05
N ARG A 410 -24.48 -58.99 24.24
CA ARG A 410 -23.99 -59.53 25.55
C ARG A 410 -22.70 -60.41 25.56
N GLY A 411 -21.60 -60.12 26.27
CA GLY A 411 -21.38 -59.94 27.73
C GLY A 411 -20.24 -60.90 28.23
N THR A 412 -19.67 -60.94 29.44
CA THR A 412 -19.75 -60.18 30.72
C THR A 412 -18.47 -60.39 31.62
N THR A 413 -18.37 -59.65 32.74
CA THR A 413 -17.60 -59.84 34.03
C THR A 413 -16.94 -61.21 34.38
N SER A 414 -15.85 -61.36 35.19
CA SER A 414 -14.84 -60.45 35.82
C SER A 414 -13.76 -61.23 36.68
N THR A 415 -12.63 -60.58 37.08
CA THR A 415 -11.71 -60.87 38.26
C THR A 415 -10.85 -62.18 38.32
N PRO A 416 -9.78 -62.37 39.17
CA PRO A 416 -8.81 -61.43 39.84
C PRO A 416 -7.28 -61.86 40.00
N THR A 417 -6.37 -60.87 40.20
CA THR A 417 -5.10 -60.78 41.04
C THR A 417 -3.91 -61.80 41.14
N LEU A 418 -2.67 -61.33 40.82
CA LEU A 418 -1.34 -61.40 41.54
C LEU A 418 -0.54 -62.75 41.74
N PRO A 419 0.74 -62.78 42.23
CA PRO A 419 2.04 -62.20 41.76
C PRO A 419 3.24 -63.24 41.77
N PRO A 420 4.55 -62.96 41.43
CA PRO A 420 5.59 -62.53 42.42
C PRO A 420 6.99 -61.89 41.96
N LYS A 421 7.72 -61.22 42.90
CA LYS A 421 9.21 -61.07 43.16
C LYS A 421 10.25 -60.77 42.03
N GLN A 422 11.16 -59.75 42.10
CA GLN A 422 12.36 -59.43 42.96
C GLN A 422 13.68 -60.19 42.62
N THR A 423 14.93 -59.66 42.77
CA THR A 423 15.52 -58.44 43.44
C THR A 423 16.51 -57.71 42.46
N ALA A 424 17.58 -56.89 42.70
CA ALA A 424 18.46 -56.30 43.77
C ALA A 424 19.05 -54.92 43.22
N GLN A 425 19.71 -53.94 43.89
CA GLN A 425 20.76 -53.80 44.96
C GLN A 425 22.21 -54.08 44.44
N PHE A 426 23.30 -53.28 44.60
CA PHE A 426 23.76 -52.10 45.44
C PHE A 426 24.43 -51.00 44.52
N ALA A 427 24.93 -49.78 44.86
CA ALA A 427 25.38 -49.00 46.06
C ALA A 427 26.85 -49.23 46.57
N SER A 428 27.69 -48.28 47.05
CA SER A 428 27.82 -46.78 47.02
C SER A 428 29.19 -46.29 47.59
N ALA A 429 29.73 -45.08 47.28
CA ALA A 429 30.97 -44.50 47.89
C ALA A 429 31.13 -42.94 47.82
N LEU A 430 31.95 -42.34 48.71
CA LEU A 430 32.31 -40.89 48.83
C LEU A 430 33.84 -40.66 48.70
N TYR A 431 34.32 -39.40 48.55
CA TYR A 431 35.39 -38.80 49.40
C TYR A 431 35.52 -37.26 49.24
N VAL A 432 36.21 -36.57 50.18
CA VAL A 432 36.34 -35.10 50.31
C VAL A 432 37.76 -34.68 50.77
N PRO A 433 38.30 -33.52 50.33
CA PRO A 433 38.80 -32.45 51.23
C PRO A 433 38.27 -31.05 50.79
N LEU A 434 37.88 -30.07 51.64
CA LEU A 434 38.34 -29.51 52.93
C LEU A 434 39.27 -28.27 52.81
N VAL A 435 38.76 -27.11 53.28
CA VAL A 435 39.51 -25.93 53.83
C VAL A 435 40.27 -25.07 52.78
N ASP A 436 40.34 -23.72 52.84
CA ASP A 436 40.19 -22.76 53.96
C ASP A 436 39.35 -21.48 53.66
N THR A 437 39.32 -20.57 54.63
CA THR A 437 38.57 -19.31 54.84
C THR A 437 39.18 -18.09 54.10
N THR A 438 38.47 -16.98 53.84
CA THR A 438 38.00 -15.99 54.85
C THR A 438 36.95 -14.97 54.33
N SER A 439 36.34 -14.28 55.30
CA SER A 439 35.39 -13.14 55.30
C SER A 439 35.72 -11.94 54.37
N ILE A 440 34.83 -10.98 54.05
CA ILE A 440 33.90 -10.17 54.90
C ILE A 440 32.56 -9.80 54.18
N SER A 441 31.54 -9.46 54.98
CA SER A 441 30.12 -9.23 54.65
C SER A 441 29.66 -7.74 54.66
N LEU A 442 28.32 -7.51 54.52
CA LEU A 442 27.49 -6.29 54.80
C LEU A 442 27.09 -5.45 53.56
N PHE A 443 25.86 -4.93 53.33
CA PHE A 443 24.47 -5.06 53.89
C PHE A 443 23.54 -5.39 52.67
N SER A 444 22.50 -6.25 52.68
CA SER A 444 21.10 -6.11 53.19
C SER A 444 20.39 -4.77 52.90
N ALA A 445 19.07 -4.68 52.65
CA ALA A 445 17.92 -5.63 52.70
C ALA A 445 17.00 -5.38 51.46
N SER A 446 16.39 -6.37 50.79
CA SER A 446 15.31 -7.30 51.19
C SER A 446 13.93 -6.65 51.43
N TYR A 447 12.96 -6.93 50.55
CA TYR A 447 11.61 -7.34 50.95
C TYR A 447 10.98 -8.26 49.91
N THR A 448 10.25 -9.28 50.36
CA THR A 448 9.47 -10.21 49.53
C THR A 448 8.01 -10.21 49.97
N ALA A 449 7.10 -10.50 49.05
CA ALA A 449 5.71 -10.82 49.37
C ALA A 449 5.26 -11.99 48.47
N LEU A 450 4.75 -13.06 49.07
CA LEU A 450 4.09 -14.16 48.36
C LEU A 450 2.57 -13.96 48.38
N ALA A 451 1.91 -14.39 47.31
CA ALA A 451 0.47 -14.62 47.29
C ALA A 451 0.15 -15.84 46.41
N SER A 452 0.51 -17.04 46.89
CA SER A 452 0.01 -18.29 46.30
C SER A 452 -1.32 -18.67 46.96
N THR A 453 -2.36 -18.86 46.15
CA THR A 453 -3.59 -19.57 46.56
C THR A 453 -3.80 -20.76 45.65
N SER A 454 -4.24 -21.87 46.23
CA SER A 454 -4.47 -23.14 45.53
C SER A 454 -5.96 -23.40 45.42
N VAL A 455 -6.40 -23.85 44.24
CA VAL A 455 -7.74 -24.41 44.03
C VAL A 455 -7.61 -25.93 44.01
N THR A 456 -8.60 -26.62 44.58
CA THR A 456 -8.60 -28.07 44.75
C THR A 456 -9.36 -28.76 43.62
N SER A 457 -8.96 -29.99 43.28
CA SER A 457 -9.55 -30.75 42.19
C SER A 457 -10.95 -31.28 42.51
N GLY A 458 -11.92 -30.92 41.67
CA GLY A 458 -13.19 -31.60 41.53
C GLY A 458 -13.29 -32.25 40.15
N ASN A 459 -13.84 -33.46 40.07
CA ASN A 459 -14.15 -34.09 38.78
C ASN A 459 -15.52 -33.63 38.29
N ASP A 460 -15.58 -32.90 37.19
CA ASP A 460 -16.78 -32.79 36.35
C ASP A 460 -16.39 -32.75 34.87
N THR A 461 -17.17 -33.42 34.02
CA THR A 461 -16.80 -33.66 32.62
C THR A 461 -17.42 -32.63 31.68
N HIS A 462 -16.87 -31.42 31.67
CA HIS A 462 -17.03 -30.45 30.58
C HIS A 462 -15.66 -30.02 30.07
N ALA A 463 -15.49 -29.91 28.75
CA ALA A 463 -14.23 -29.49 28.15
C ALA A 463 -14.07 -27.97 28.32
N GLU A 464 -13.09 -27.54 29.11
CA GLU A 464 -12.82 -26.12 29.34
C GLU A 464 -12.23 -25.42 28.10
N PRO A 465 -12.61 -24.17 27.80
CA PRO A 465 -11.95 -23.33 26.79
C PRO A 465 -10.53 -22.85 27.17
N THR A 466 -10.00 -23.24 28.34
CA THR A 466 -8.84 -22.60 28.97
C THR A 466 -7.54 -22.68 28.16
N SER A 467 -7.33 -23.73 27.36
CA SER A 467 -6.09 -23.90 26.59
C SER A 467 -6.05 -23.18 25.23
N THR A 468 -7.19 -22.74 24.69
CA THR A 468 -7.23 -21.76 23.58
C THR A 468 -7.20 -20.34 24.11
N TYR A 469 -7.79 -20.10 25.29
CA TYR A 469 -7.89 -18.78 25.91
C TYR A 469 -6.56 -18.03 26.07
N GLU A 470 -5.56 -18.68 26.67
CA GLU A 470 -4.21 -18.11 26.82
C GLU A 470 -3.51 -17.88 25.47
N ARG A 471 -3.92 -18.60 24.42
CA ARG A 471 -3.38 -18.45 23.06
C ARG A 471 -4.08 -17.40 22.22
N ALA A 472 -5.39 -17.19 22.37
CA ALA A 472 -6.07 -16.04 21.76
C ALA A 472 -5.46 -14.72 22.27
N ALA A 473 -5.21 -14.63 23.57
CA ALA A 473 -4.46 -13.51 24.16
C ALA A 473 -3.03 -13.39 23.59
N ALA A 474 -2.32 -14.52 23.40
CA ALA A 474 -0.99 -14.53 22.78
C ALA A 474 -0.97 -14.24 21.27
N THR A 475 -2.03 -14.53 20.52
CA THR A 475 -2.11 -14.15 19.10
C THR A 475 -2.18 -12.64 18.88
N ASN A 476 -2.58 -11.89 19.91
CA ASN A 476 -2.53 -10.43 19.90
C ASN A 476 -1.15 -9.87 20.29
N THR A 477 -0.13 -10.72 20.56
CA THR A 477 1.28 -10.29 20.59
C THR A 477 1.90 -10.46 19.21
N ALA A 478 1.51 -9.61 18.27
CA ALA A 478 2.45 -9.21 17.23
C ALA A 478 3.67 -8.59 17.92
N GLU A 479 4.89 -8.83 17.43
CA GLU A 479 6.05 -8.10 17.96
C GLU A 479 5.81 -6.60 17.77
N PRO A 480 6.01 -5.76 18.81
CA PRO A 480 5.81 -4.32 18.72
C PRO A 480 6.58 -3.75 17.51
N PRO A 481 6.00 -2.80 16.75
CA PRO A 481 6.70 -2.13 15.65
C PRO A 481 8.13 -1.73 16.01
N PRO A 482 9.12 -1.85 15.10
CA PRO A 482 10.51 -1.52 15.40
C PRO A 482 10.64 -0.12 16.03
N ASN A 483 11.33 -0.05 17.18
CA ASN A 483 11.38 1.11 18.07
C ASN A 483 10.06 1.43 18.81
N SER A 484 9.31 0.41 19.25
CA SER A 484 8.17 0.61 20.17
C SER A 484 8.23 -0.38 21.34
N VAL A 485 7.55 -0.03 22.45
CA VAL A 485 7.59 -0.73 23.73
C VAL A 485 6.16 -0.91 24.24
N PRO A 486 5.74 -2.13 24.63
CA PRO A 486 4.44 -2.34 25.26
C PRO A 486 4.48 -1.80 26.69
N VAL A 487 3.43 -1.06 27.07
CA VAL A 487 3.29 -0.38 28.36
C VAL A 487 1.90 -0.67 28.93
N LEU A 488 1.73 -0.57 30.26
CA LEU A 488 0.40 -0.76 30.85
C LEU A 488 -0.52 0.41 30.44
N PRO A 489 -1.77 0.17 30.00
CA PRO A 489 -2.67 1.23 29.56
C PRO A 489 -2.88 2.34 30.59
N GLY A 490 -2.98 2.01 31.88
CA GLY A 490 -3.02 2.98 32.98
C GLY A 490 -1.76 3.84 33.07
N GLU A 491 -0.56 3.24 33.05
CA GLU A 491 0.71 3.98 33.12
C GLU A 491 0.92 4.89 31.89
N ALA A 492 0.52 4.40 30.71
CA ALA A 492 0.55 5.16 29.47
C ALA A 492 -0.40 6.37 29.50
N TRP A 493 -1.59 6.19 30.09
CA TRP A 493 -2.56 7.27 30.30
C TRP A 493 -2.08 8.27 31.36
N ASP A 494 -1.58 7.81 32.50
CA ASP A 494 -1.02 8.66 33.56
C ASP A 494 0.18 9.49 33.05
N CYS A 495 0.97 8.94 32.12
CA CYS A 495 2.04 9.66 31.44
C CYS A 495 1.49 10.86 30.62
N LEU A 496 0.49 10.64 29.75
CA LEU A 496 -0.17 11.72 28.99
C LEU A 496 -0.88 12.71 29.92
N TYR A 497 -1.50 12.22 31.00
CA TYR A 497 -2.17 13.04 31.99
C TYR A 497 -1.18 13.91 32.79
N SER A 498 0.09 13.51 32.92
CA SER A 498 1.12 14.34 33.57
C SER A 498 1.52 15.60 32.78
N VAL A 499 1.12 15.72 31.51
CA VAL A 499 1.47 16.84 30.63
C VAL A 499 0.65 18.10 30.99
N PRO A 500 1.30 19.20 31.43
CA PRO A 500 0.61 20.43 31.84
C PRO A 500 -0.03 21.17 30.64
N LEU A 501 -1.10 21.91 30.90
CA LEU A 501 -1.73 22.80 29.93
C LEU A 501 -1.30 24.26 30.16
N ASP A 502 -0.74 24.92 29.15
CA ASP A 502 -0.54 26.38 29.17
C ASP A 502 -1.80 27.11 28.68
N VAL A 503 -2.34 28.00 29.50
CA VAL A 503 -3.58 28.72 29.22
C VAL A 503 -3.45 29.67 28.03
N GLU A 504 -2.31 30.35 27.87
CA GLU A 504 -2.12 31.31 26.78
C GLU A 504 -1.94 30.59 25.44
N MET A 505 -1.05 29.59 25.38
CA MET A 505 -0.81 28.81 24.15
C MET A 505 -2.07 28.08 23.70
N THR A 506 -2.87 27.55 24.63
CA THR A 506 -4.14 26.88 24.31
C THR A 506 -5.15 27.87 23.74
N LEU A 507 -5.22 29.09 24.27
CA LEU A 507 -6.11 30.12 23.74
C LEU A 507 -5.67 30.65 22.37
N GLU A 508 -4.37 30.78 22.09
CA GLU A 508 -3.88 31.09 20.74
C GLU A 508 -4.16 29.95 19.75
N PHE A 509 -4.02 28.69 20.16
CA PHE A 509 -4.39 27.54 19.33
C PHE A 509 -5.88 27.58 18.96
N ILE A 510 -6.77 27.80 19.93
CA ILE A 510 -8.22 27.89 19.70
C ILE A 510 -8.53 28.99 18.68
N ARG A 511 -7.92 30.18 18.79
CA ARG A 511 -8.09 31.26 17.79
C ARG A 511 -7.63 30.82 16.40
N GLY A 512 -6.44 30.23 16.30
CA GLY A 512 -5.85 29.79 15.03
C GLY A 512 -6.70 28.73 14.33
N VAL A 513 -7.07 27.66 15.04
CA VAL A 513 -7.92 26.59 14.49
C VAL A 513 -9.35 27.08 14.21
N THR A 514 -9.88 28.04 14.96
CA THR A 514 -11.19 28.66 14.69
C THR A 514 -11.21 29.40 13.35
N LYS A 515 -10.12 30.06 12.94
CA LYS A 515 -10.00 30.63 11.59
C LYS A 515 -10.00 29.53 10.52
N TYR A 516 -9.25 28.45 10.74
CA TYR A 516 -9.15 27.31 9.82
C TYR A 516 -10.50 26.62 9.61
N LEU A 517 -11.26 26.40 10.68
CA LEU A 517 -12.57 25.76 10.64
C LEU A 517 -13.66 26.61 9.95
N GLN A 518 -13.41 27.90 9.64
CA GLN A 518 -14.32 28.68 8.79
C GLN A 518 -14.42 28.17 7.35
N PHE A 519 -13.39 27.45 6.87
CA PHE A 519 -13.34 26.85 5.54
C PHE A 519 -14.16 25.55 5.43
N GLN A 520 -14.68 25.00 6.53
CA GLN A 520 -15.61 23.86 6.49
C GLN A 520 -16.90 24.29 5.76
N SER A 521 -17.09 23.79 4.55
CA SER A 521 -18.24 24.08 3.67
C SER A 521 -19.59 23.92 4.36
N THR A 522 -19.72 22.86 5.19
CA THR A 522 -20.96 22.49 5.87
C THR A 522 -21.08 23.00 7.30
N LEU A 523 -20.23 23.95 7.73
CA LEU A 523 -20.14 24.44 9.12
C LEU A 523 -21.47 24.83 9.76
N LYS A 524 -22.37 25.51 9.03
CA LYS A 524 -23.69 25.89 9.55
C LYS A 524 -24.73 24.76 9.53
N TYR A 525 -24.63 23.83 8.58
CA TYR A 525 -25.47 22.62 8.58
C TYR A 525 -25.08 21.62 9.68
N LEU A 526 -23.82 21.61 10.12
CA LEU A 526 -23.41 20.84 11.30
C LEU A 526 -24.03 21.43 12.57
N ALA A 527 -24.13 22.76 12.68
CA ALA A 527 -24.77 23.42 13.82
C ALA A 527 -26.31 23.28 13.84
N ASP A 528 -26.96 23.34 12.67
CA ASP A 528 -28.42 23.22 12.50
C ASP A 528 -28.75 22.28 11.32
N PRO A 529 -28.71 20.94 11.55
CA PRO A 529 -28.91 19.96 10.49
C PRO A 529 -30.39 19.80 10.12
N PRO A 530 -30.71 19.54 8.83
CA PRO A 530 -32.07 19.22 8.39
C PRO A 530 -32.71 18.07 9.16
N ALA A 531 -34.04 18.09 9.32
CA ALA A 531 -34.77 17.09 10.11
C ALA A 531 -34.71 15.66 9.54
N GLU A 532 -34.35 15.50 8.26
CA GLU A 532 -34.07 14.24 7.56
C GLU A 532 -32.63 13.72 7.72
N SER A 533 -31.76 14.47 8.41
CA SER A 533 -30.35 14.13 8.64
C SER A 533 -30.15 12.88 9.51
N LEU A 534 -29.00 12.23 9.35
CA LEU A 534 -28.50 11.16 10.24
C LEU A 534 -27.48 11.66 11.28
N GLN A 535 -27.21 12.96 11.32
CA GLN A 535 -26.24 13.61 12.20
C GLN A 535 -26.93 14.48 13.26
N ASP A 536 -26.46 14.39 14.51
CA ASP A 536 -26.84 15.29 15.60
C ASP A 536 -26.26 16.71 15.39
N PRO A 537 -26.89 17.77 15.94
CA PRO A 537 -26.34 19.11 15.91
C PRO A 537 -25.03 19.25 16.71
N VAL A 538 -24.04 19.90 16.08
CA VAL A 538 -22.72 20.23 16.63
C VAL A 538 -22.30 21.63 16.16
N ASP A 539 -22.51 22.64 17.00
CA ASP A 539 -21.89 23.96 16.81
C ASP A 539 -20.40 23.90 17.19
N ILE A 540 -19.54 23.66 16.20
CA ILE A 540 -18.09 23.60 16.37
C ILE A 540 -17.54 24.91 16.95
N ILE A 541 -18.02 26.06 16.49
CA ILE A 541 -17.45 27.37 16.86
C ILE A 541 -17.88 27.75 18.28
N GLY A 542 -19.17 27.60 18.60
CA GLY A 542 -19.67 27.78 19.97
C GLY A 542 -19.06 26.80 20.97
N SER A 543 -18.75 25.57 20.54
CA SER A 543 -18.07 24.59 21.40
C SER A 543 -16.59 24.92 21.62
N LEU A 544 -15.89 25.46 20.63
CA LEU A 544 -14.51 25.92 20.80
C LEU A 544 -14.40 27.13 21.74
N GLU A 545 -15.37 28.05 21.70
CA GLU A 545 -15.41 29.16 22.67
C GLU A 545 -15.77 28.66 24.09
N GLN A 546 -16.64 27.65 24.22
CA GLN A 546 -16.88 26.98 25.52
C GLN A 546 -15.62 26.29 26.06
N LEU A 547 -14.81 25.65 25.20
CA LEU A 547 -13.50 25.10 25.60
C LEU A 547 -12.53 26.23 25.99
N ALA A 548 -12.55 27.36 25.29
CA ALA A 548 -11.77 28.54 25.67
C ALA A 548 -12.17 29.06 27.06
N ASP A 549 -13.47 29.10 27.41
CA ASP A 549 -13.93 29.46 28.75
C ASP A 549 -13.56 28.42 29.82
N GLN A 550 -13.60 27.12 29.51
CA GLN A 550 -13.11 26.07 30.42
C GLN A 550 -11.61 26.20 30.69
N VAL A 551 -10.81 26.54 29.67
CA VAL A 551 -9.38 26.85 29.80
C VAL A 551 -9.13 28.13 30.62
N ARG A 552 -9.84 29.24 30.31
CA ARG A 552 -9.75 30.51 31.06
C ARG A 552 -10.10 30.38 32.54
N SER A 553 -11.05 29.49 32.87
CA SER A 553 -11.52 29.26 34.24
C SER A 553 -10.79 28.13 34.97
N GLY A 554 -9.76 27.51 34.36
CA GLY A 554 -8.97 26.45 34.98
C GLY A 554 -9.69 25.11 35.17
N GLN A 555 -10.79 24.88 34.43
CA GLN A 555 -11.51 23.60 34.41
C GLN A 555 -10.74 22.51 33.64
N MET A 556 -9.79 22.90 32.78
CA MET A 556 -8.89 21.99 32.06
C MET A 556 -7.46 22.17 32.58
N ALA A 557 -6.95 21.20 33.33
CA ALA A 557 -5.62 21.28 33.98
C ALA A 557 -4.48 20.54 33.23
N HIS A 558 -4.84 19.67 32.28
CA HIS A 558 -3.91 18.73 31.63
C HIS A 558 -4.10 18.78 30.11
N HIS A 559 -2.99 18.77 29.35
CA HIS A 559 -3.06 19.05 27.91
C HIS A 559 -3.82 17.97 27.12
N ILE A 560 -3.66 16.70 27.49
CA ILE A 560 -4.38 15.58 26.85
C ILE A 560 -5.91 15.73 26.93
N LEU A 561 -6.44 16.37 27.97
CA LEU A 561 -7.89 16.63 28.09
C LEU A 561 -8.38 17.67 27.06
N PHE A 562 -7.53 18.62 26.67
CA PHE A 562 -7.84 19.59 25.62
C PHE A 562 -7.80 18.93 24.23
N GLU A 563 -6.75 18.14 23.94
CA GLU A 563 -6.67 17.34 22.71
C GLU A 563 -7.89 16.43 22.57
N GLU A 564 -8.25 15.70 23.63
CA GLU A 564 -9.36 14.76 23.63
C GLU A 564 -10.71 15.47 23.44
N ALA A 565 -10.92 16.63 24.09
CA ALA A 565 -12.15 17.40 23.96
C ALA A 565 -12.35 17.95 22.53
N VAL A 566 -11.31 18.51 21.91
CA VAL A 566 -11.36 18.96 20.51
C VAL A 566 -11.53 17.78 19.55
N THR A 567 -10.86 16.65 19.82
CA THR A 567 -11.00 15.42 19.00
C THR A 567 -12.44 14.89 19.05
N LYS A 568 -13.03 14.77 20.25
CA LYS A 568 -14.43 14.33 20.45
C LYS A 568 -15.42 15.30 19.81
N LEU A 569 -15.18 16.61 19.86
CA LEU A 569 -16.00 17.62 19.20
C LEU A 569 -16.06 17.39 17.68
N LEU A 570 -14.91 17.19 17.03
CA LEU A 570 -14.85 16.96 15.58
C LEU A 570 -15.34 15.55 15.19
N GLN A 571 -15.12 14.52 16.02
CA GLN A 571 -15.68 13.18 15.81
C GLN A 571 -17.22 13.19 15.77
N ARG A 572 -17.88 13.95 16.66
CA ARG A 572 -19.36 14.09 16.69
C ARG A 572 -19.94 14.70 15.42
N CYS A 573 -19.15 15.43 14.63
CA CYS A 573 -19.57 15.93 13.31
C CYS A 573 -19.66 14.81 12.26
N HIS A 574 -19.18 13.60 12.59
CA HIS A 574 -19.21 12.40 11.74
C HIS A 574 -18.71 12.66 10.30
N GLU A 575 -17.62 13.42 10.20
CA GLU A 575 -17.03 13.90 8.96
C GLU A 575 -15.58 13.43 8.84
N SER A 576 -15.29 12.64 7.81
CA SER A 576 -13.96 12.06 7.55
C SER A 576 -12.96 13.06 6.96
N HIS A 577 -13.42 14.15 6.35
CA HIS A 577 -12.59 15.28 5.92
C HIS A 577 -12.30 16.31 7.04
N LEU A 578 -12.83 16.13 8.26
CA LEU A 578 -12.73 17.11 9.36
C LEU A 578 -12.01 16.53 10.58
N ALA A 579 -10.78 16.95 10.84
CA ALA A 579 -9.99 16.51 11.99
C ALA A 579 -8.86 17.47 12.37
N VAL A 580 -8.38 17.32 13.60
CA VAL A 580 -7.05 17.76 14.05
C VAL A 580 -6.31 16.51 14.51
N LEU A 581 -5.04 16.35 14.12
CA LEU A 581 -4.22 15.17 14.41
C LEU A 581 -3.01 15.59 15.26
N TRP A 582 -2.99 15.19 16.53
CA TRP A 582 -2.01 15.62 17.52
C TRP A 582 -0.70 14.82 17.44
N ASN A 583 0.43 15.49 17.62
CA ASN A 583 1.76 14.86 17.59
C ASN A 583 2.00 13.93 18.80
N SER A 584 1.61 14.40 19.99
CA SER A 584 1.51 13.67 21.25
C SER A 584 0.75 12.34 21.12
N ALA A 585 -0.50 12.38 20.64
CA ALA A 585 -1.36 11.20 20.49
C ALA A 585 -0.83 10.15 19.49
N ARG A 586 0.12 10.52 18.60
CA ARG A 586 0.81 9.56 17.72
C ARG A 586 1.77 8.63 18.47
N LEU A 587 2.27 9.07 19.63
CA LEU A 587 3.38 8.40 20.34
C LEU A 587 2.92 7.29 21.29
N ILE A 588 1.61 7.21 21.61
CA ILE A 588 1.04 6.12 22.39
C ILE A 588 -0.22 5.63 21.67
N SER A 589 -0.15 4.40 21.13
CA SER A 589 -1.32 3.72 20.57
C SER A 589 -2.00 2.87 21.64
N PHE A 590 -3.33 2.97 21.76
CA PHE A 590 -4.14 2.13 22.63
C PHE A 590 -4.84 1.06 21.79
N LEU A 591 -4.92 -0.17 22.30
CA LEU A 591 -5.49 -1.31 21.59
C LEU A 591 -6.52 -2.07 22.46
N GLY A 592 -7.57 -2.55 21.79
CA GLY A 592 -8.53 -3.48 22.34
C GLY A 592 -7.97 -4.89 22.52
N PRO A 593 -8.73 -5.80 23.15
CA PRO A 593 -8.24 -7.13 23.49
C PRO A 593 -8.08 -8.05 22.27
N PHE A 594 -8.87 -7.84 21.20
CA PHE A 594 -8.89 -8.61 19.95
C PHE A 594 -9.81 -7.93 18.91
N PRO A 595 -9.71 -8.28 17.62
CA PRO A 595 -10.67 -7.88 16.59
C PRO A 595 -12.01 -8.65 16.66
N LEU A 596 -13.11 -7.95 16.38
CA LEU A 596 -14.48 -8.50 16.29
C LEU A 596 -14.94 -8.66 14.83
N VAL A 597 -15.90 -9.55 14.56
CA VAL A 597 -16.69 -9.53 13.31
C VAL A 597 -18.20 -9.63 13.58
N SER A 598 -19.00 -9.03 12.70
CA SER A 598 -20.48 -9.06 12.76
C SER A 598 -21.01 -10.00 11.69
N LEU A 599 -21.57 -11.14 12.10
CA LEU A 599 -21.98 -12.23 11.20
C LEU A 599 -23.42 -12.69 11.44
N SER A 600 -24.13 -12.91 10.34
CA SER A 600 -25.44 -13.54 10.24
C SER A 600 -25.30 -14.99 9.74
N VAL A 601 -26.28 -15.82 10.08
CA VAL A 601 -26.34 -17.24 9.66
C VAL A 601 -26.81 -17.43 8.21
N ASP A 602 -27.51 -16.44 7.65
CA ASP A 602 -28.18 -16.51 6.33
C ASP A 602 -28.11 -15.19 5.53
N GLY A 603 -27.50 -14.13 6.10
CA GLY A 603 -27.42 -12.79 5.51
C GLY A 603 -28.72 -11.97 5.60
N ILE A 604 -29.76 -12.49 6.25
CA ILE A 604 -31.11 -11.91 6.33
C ILE A 604 -31.50 -11.71 7.80
N SER A 605 -31.30 -12.73 8.62
CA SER A 605 -31.41 -12.74 10.07
C SER A 605 -30.40 -11.77 10.68
N LYS A 606 -30.79 -11.12 11.79
CA LYS A 606 -29.96 -10.09 12.46
C LYS A 606 -28.62 -10.68 12.92
N PRO A 607 -27.49 -10.00 12.65
CA PRO A 607 -26.17 -10.53 12.91
C PRO A 607 -25.84 -10.52 14.41
N LYS A 608 -24.80 -11.26 14.78
CA LYS A 608 -24.20 -11.27 16.11
C LYS A 608 -22.70 -10.99 16.03
N ALA A 609 -22.16 -10.46 17.13
CA ALA A 609 -20.74 -10.14 17.26
C ALA A 609 -19.96 -11.37 17.75
N TYR A 610 -18.89 -11.71 17.04
CA TYR A 610 -17.99 -12.83 17.35
C TYR A 610 -16.55 -12.33 17.47
N VAL A 611 -15.73 -13.02 18.26
CA VAL A 611 -14.27 -12.86 18.26
C VAL A 611 -13.73 -13.44 16.95
N LEU A 612 -12.86 -12.70 16.25
CA LEU A 612 -12.30 -13.18 14.99
C LEU A 612 -11.40 -14.42 15.17
N GLY A 613 -10.64 -14.48 16.27
CA GLY A 613 -9.78 -15.62 16.61
C GLY A 613 -10.57 -16.93 16.75
N ASP A 614 -11.65 -16.94 17.54
CA ASP A 614 -12.52 -18.11 17.72
C ASP A 614 -13.03 -18.68 16.39
N LEU A 615 -13.38 -17.82 15.44
CA LEU A 615 -13.85 -18.24 14.12
C LEU A 615 -12.74 -18.89 13.28
N GLN A 616 -11.50 -18.45 13.47
CA GLN A 616 -10.32 -18.99 12.78
C GLN A 616 -9.82 -20.30 13.43
N GLU A 617 -9.95 -20.46 14.76
CA GLU A 617 -9.51 -21.68 15.47
C GLU A 617 -10.56 -22.80 15.48
N ILE A 618 -11.84 -22.50 15.77
CA ILE A 618 -12.89 -23.52 15.97
C ILE A 618 -14.08 -23.46 14.99
N GLY A 619 -14.18 -22.38 14.20
CA GLY A 619 -15.17 -22.24 13.13
C GLY A 619 -16.57 -21.80 13.59
N PHE A 620 -17.28 -21.13 12.68
CA PHE A 620 -18.54 -20.42 12.94
C PHE A 620 -19.64 -21.22 13.66
N GLU A 621 -19.79 -22.52 13.38
CA GLU A 621 -20.81 -23.35 14.05
C GLU A 621 -20.49 -23.63 15.52
N ASN A 622 -19.22 -23.49 15.94
CA ASN A 622 -18.76 -23.76 17.31
C ASN A 622 -18.45 -22.49 18.12
N SER A 623 -18.19 -21.36 17.45
CA SER A 623 -17.87 -20.09 18.11
C SER A 623 -19.08 -19.52 18.86
N SER A 624 -18.90 -19.13 20.12
CA SER A 624 -19.94 -18.44 20.88
C SER A 624 -19.97 -16.95 20.52
N TYR A 625 -21.13 -16.40 20.18
CA TYR A 625 -21.27 -14.95 20.04
C TYR A 625 -21.27 -14.24 21.40
N ILE A 626 -20.85 -12.98 21.41
CA ILE A 626 -20.85 -12.10 22.60
C ILE A 626 -22.28 -11.62 22.87
N THR A 627 -22.70 -11.62 24.14
CA THR A 627 -24.00 -11.10 24.61
C THR A 627 -23.87 -9.79 25.36
N ARG A 628 -22.78 -9.59 26.15
CA ARG A 628 -22.56 -8.37 26.92
C ARG A 628 -21.09 -7.95 26.96
N ILE A 629 -20.87 -6.64 27.09
CA ILE A 629 -19.57 -6.01 27.37
C ILE A 629 -19.76 -5.06 28.56
N ASP A 630 -18.88 -5.12 29.57
CA ASP A 630 -18.96 -4.37 30.83
C ASP A 630 -20.34 -4.43 31.53
N GLY A 631 -21.07 -5.53 31.31
CA GLY A 631 -22.44 -5.74 31.81
C GLY A 631 -23.57 -5.11 30.96
N GLN A 632 -23.24 -4.28 29.98
CA GLN A 632 -24.16 -3.68 28.99
C GLN A 632 -24.46 -4.69 27.87
N GLU A 633 -25.69 -4.72 27.36
CA GLU A 633 -26.06 -5.56 26.21
C GLU A 633 -25.26 -5.18 24.96
N ILE A 634 -24.78 -6.19 24.21
CA ILE A 634 -23.83 -6.00 23.11
C ILE A 634 -24.33 -5.06 22.01
N GLU A 635 -25.62 -5.10 21.67
CA GLU A 635 -26.19 -4.19 20.67
C GLU A 635 -26.22 -2.73 21.13
N ALA A 636 -26.34 -2.47 22.44
CA ALA A 636 -26.30 -1.13 23.00
C ALA A 636 -24.87 -0.62 23.09
N TYR A 637 -23.95 -1.42 23.65
CA TYR A 637 -22.53 -1.07 23.77
C TYR A 637 -21.91 -0.75 22.41
N LEU A 638 -22.09 -1.62 21.40
CA LEU A 638 -21.50 -1.40 20.08
C LEU A 638 -22.18 -0.26 19.30
N ALA A 639 -23.46 0.05 19.56
CA ALA A 639 -24.10 1.23 18.98
C ALA A 639 -23.52 2.53 19.57
N GLU A 640 -23.30 2.58 20.89
CA GLU A 640 -22.66 3.70 21.58
C GLU A 640 -21.20 3.88 21.12
N PHE A 641 -20.41 2.82 21.20
CA PHE A 641 -19.01 2.78 20.76
C PHE A 641 -18.84 3.18 19.29
N SER A 642 -19.78 2.82 18.40
CA SER A 642 -19.70 3.19 16.98
C SER A 642 -19.69 4.71 16.74
N ASN A 643 -20.21 5.53 17.67
CA ASN A 643 -20.23 6.98 17.50
C ASN A 643 -18.87 7.67 17.69
N TYR A 644 -17.82 6.96 18.10
CA TYR A 644 -16.43 7.44 17.97
C TYR A 644 -15.92 7.34 16.51
N GLY A 645 -16.65 6.65 15.63
CA GLY A 645 -16.39 6.59 14.20
C GLY A 645 -16.78 7.87 13.45
N ARG A 646 -15.97 8.23 12.44
CA ARG A 646 -16.11 9.47 11.65
C ARG A 646 -16.92 9.33 10.35
N LEU A 647 -17.76 8.29 10.25
CA LEU A 647 -18.64 8.05 9.10
C LEU A 647 -20.05 8.63 9.37
N GLN A 648 -20.68 9.22 8.36
CA GLN A 648 -21.98 9.91 8.47
C GLN A 648 -23.13 8.96 8.82
N SER A 649 -23.19 7.78 8.19
CA SER A 649 -24.23 6.78 8.45
C SER A 649 -23.95 6.01 9.75
N PRO A 650 -24.89 5.93 10.72
CA PRO A 650 -24.73 5.12 11.92
C PRO A 650 -24.54 3.62 11.65
N ASP A 651 -25.06 3.12 10.52
CA ASP A 651 -24.85 1.73 10.10
C ASP A 651 -23.44 1.52 9.52
N ALA A 652 -22.89 2.52 8.82
CA ALA A 652 -21.51 2.50 8.34
C ALA A 652 -20.50 2.66 9.50
N ARG A 653 -20.80 3.53 10.48
CA ARG A 653 -20.06 3.60 11.75
C ARG A 653 -20.01 2.25 12.45
N TYR A 654 -21.16 1.58 12.55
CA TYR A 654 -21.25 0.24 13.15
C TYR A 654 -20.41 -0.79 12.38
N ASN A 655 -20.44 -0.79 11.04
CA ASN A 655 -19.53 -1.62 10.23
C ASN A 655 -18.05 -1.34 10.54
N GLY A 656 -17.66 -0.07 10.73
CA GLY A 656 -16.29 0.31 11.08
C GLY A 656 -15.78 -0.19 12.44
N VAL A 657 -16.67 -0.64 13.34
CA VAL A 657 -16.27 -1.25 14.62
C VAL A 657 -15.60 -2.62 14.41
N PHE A 658 -15.99 -3.32 13.34
CA PHE A 658 -15.60 -4.69 13.06
C PHE A 658 -14.42 -4.80 12.10
N ALA A 659 -13.69 -5.90 12.21
CA ALA A 659 -12.70 -6.31 11.26
C ALA A 659 -13.34 -6.73 9.92
N ARG A 660 -12.56 -6.58 8.85
CA ARG A 660 -12.93 -6.93 7.47
C ARG A 660 -11.78 -7.68 6.80
N LEU A 661 -12.05 -8.89 6.33
CA LEU A 661 -11.08 -9.78 5.67
C LEU A 661 -11.14 -9.67 4.14
N ASP A 662 -12.19 -9.04 3.61
CA ASP A 662 -12.44 -8.76 2.19
C ASP A 662 -11.58 -7.59 1.63
N VAL A 663 -10.65 -7.07 2.43
CA VAL A 663 -9.71 -5.98 2.09
C VAL A 663 -8.27 -6.39 2.46
N GLU A 664 -7.27 -5.93 1.69
CA GLU A 664 -5.86 -6.31 1.89
C GLU A 664 -4.94 -5.05 2.00
N PRO A 665 -4.25 -4.81 3.12
CA PRO A 665 -4.27 -5.60 4.36
C PRO A 665 -5.66 -5.60 5.03
N PRO A 666 -6.00 -6.66 5.79
CA PRO A 666 -7.25 -6.72 6.55
C PRO A 666 -7.41 -5.53 7.48
N TYR A 667 -8.61 -4.94 7.47
CA TYR A 667 -8.94 -3.85 8.38
C TYR A 667 -9.30 -4.44 9.76
N PRO A 668 -8.67 -4.00 10.87
CA PRO A 668 -8.86 -4.63 12.18
C PRO A 668 -10.15 -4.22 12.94
N GLY A 669 -10.85 -3.19 12.48
CA GLY A 669 -11.98 -2.59 13.20
C GLY A 669 -11.53 -1.63 14.30
N THR A 670 -12.34 -0.61 14.60
CA THR A 670 -12.05 0.33 15.70
C THR A 670 -12.14 -0.32 17.07
N PHE A 671 -12.79 -1.48 17.24
CA PHE A 671 -12.77 -2.22 18.51
C PHE A 671 -11.36 -2.70 18.89
N LEU A 672 -10.49 -3.00 17.91
CA LEU A 672 -9.07 -3.28 18.17
C LEU A 672 -8.23 -2.00 18.20
N SER A 673 -8.50 -1.02 17.33
CA SER A 673 -7.69 0.21 17.20
C SER A 673 -8.29 1.40 17.97
N LEU A 674 -7.90 1.57 19.24
CA LEU A 674 -8.47 2.53 20.20
C LEU A 674 -7.80 3.93 20.17
N ASN A 675 -6.94 4.22 19.19
CA ASN A 675 -6.27 5.53 19.02
C ASN A 675 -7.21 6.75 18.81
N SER A 676 -8.53 6.54 18.79
CA SER A 676 -9.56 7.59 18.73
C SER A 676 -10.45 7.65 19.98
N TRP A 677 -10.39 6.67 20.86
CA TRP A 677 -11.12 6.59 22.13
C TRP A 677 -10.56 5.47 23.00
N TYR A 678 -10.13 5.77 24.22
CA TYR A 678 -9.71 4.78 25.23
C TYR A 678 -10.48 5.02 26.54
N PRO A 679 -11.09 3.99 27.17
CA PRO A 679 -12.00 4.17 28.30
C PRO A 679 -11.34 4.44 29.66
N GLY A 680 -10.02 4.63 29.75
CA GLY A 680 -9.33 4.84 31.03
C GLY A 680 -9.27 3.60 31.94
N LYS A 681 -9.41 2.39 31.38
CA LYS A 681 -9.43 1.12 32.10
C LYS A 681 -8.32 0.19 31.63
N ASN A 682 -7.77 -0.62 32.55
CA ASN A 682 -6.83 -1.69 32.20
C ASN A 682 -7.52 -2.94 31.63
N SER A 683 -8.78 -3.24 32.00
CA SER A 683 -9.53 -4.40 31.52
C SER A 683 -10.93 -4.07 31.01
N ILE A 684 -11.50 -5.02 30.27
CA ILE A 684 -12.87 -5.04 29.72
C ILE A 684 -13.50 -6.40 30.03
N SER A 685 -14.75 -6.38 30.51
CA SER A 685 -15.49 -7.58 30.88
C SER A 685 -16.35 -8.05 29.70
N ILE A 686 -16.24 -9.31 29.28
CA ILE A 686 -16.93 -9.81 28.09
C ILE A 686 -17.68 -11.12 28.41
N THR A 687 -18.97 -11.15 28.10
CA THR A 687 -19.86 -12.30 28.34
C THR A 687 -20.34 -12.89 27.03
N PHE A 688 -20.33 -14.22 26.95
CA PHE A 688 -20.65 -15.01 25.77
C PHE A 688 -22.01 -15.71 25.90
N SER A 689 -22.55 -16.13 24.75
CA SER A 689 -23.83 -16.86 24.62
C SER A 689 -23.86 -18.23 25.31
N ASN A 690 -22.71 -18.83 25.59
CA ASN A 690 -22.56 -20.02 26.42
C ASN A 690 -22.61 -19.73 27.95
N LEU A 691 -22.93 -18.49 28.35
CA LEU A 691 -22.95 -17.98 29.73
C LEU A 691 -21.58 -17.88 30.42
N SER A 692 -20.46 -18.01 29.70
CA SER A 692 -19.14 -17.68 30.24
C SER A 692 -18.89 -16.17 30.23
N THR A 693 -18.24 -15.65 31.26
CA THR A 693 -17.82 -14.25 31.40
C THR A 693 -16.35 -14.22 31.79
N TYR A 694 -15.59 -13.32 31.18
CA TYR A 694 -14.15 -13.20 31.37
C TYR A 694 -13.70 -11.74 31.31
N GLU A 695 -12.60 -11.44 32.01
CA GLU A 695 -11.86 -10.19 31.84
C GLU A 695 -10.80 -10.36 30.75
N TYR A 696 -10.67 -9.35 29.89
CA TYR A 696 -9.54 -9.20 28.97
C TYR A 696 -8.83 -7.88 29.23
N ASN A 697 -7.51 -7.82 29.00
CA ASN A 697 -6.75 -6.58 29.14
C ASN A 697 -6.80 -5.74 27.85
N TYR A 698 -6.90 -4.42 28.01
CA TYR A 698 -6.47 -3.48 26.98
C TYR A 698 -4.93 -3.51 26.87
N GLN A 699 -4.39 -3.00 25.76
CA GLN A 699 -2.94 -2.85 25.57
C GLN A 699 -2.59 -1.41 25.20
N ALA A 700 -1.36 -0.99 25.47
CA ALA A 700 -0.82 0.27 24.99
C ALA A 700 0.61 0.08 24.47
N ILE A 701 0.95 0.76 23.38
CA ILE A 701 2.24 0.69 22.69
C ILE A 701 2.82 2.11 22.60
N ALA A 702 3.88 2.36 23.38
CA ALA A 702 4.66 3.59 23.28
C ALA A 702 5.63 3.48 22.11
N SER A 703 5.56 4.42 21.16
CA SER A 703 6.32 4.41 19.91
C SER A 703 7.38 5.50 19.90
N TRP A 704 8.63 5.12 19.61
CA TRP A 704 9.75 6.05 19.45
C TRP A 704 9.73 6.68 18.06
N ASP A 705 9.66 8.00 18.04
CA ASP A 705 9.76 8.79 16.82
C ASP A 705 11.21 9.25 16.60
N PRO A 706 11.92 8.78 15.56
CA PRO A 706 13.31 9.18 15.32
C PRO A 706 13.45 10.65 14.87
N THR A 707 12.37 11.38 14.57
CA THR A 707 12.44 12.82 14.27
C THR A 707 12.39 13.72 15.50
N LEU A 708 12.04 13.18 16.68
CA LEU A 708 11.97 13.95 17.94
C LEU A 708 13.27 13.85 18.75
N ASN A 709 13.66 14.94 19.41
CA ASN A 709 14.81 14.95 20.31
C ASN A 709 14.40 14.54 21.74
N TRP A 710 14.38 13.24 22.00
CA TRP A 710 14.07 12.63 23.30
C TRP A 710 15.08 12.96 24.42
N THR A 711 16.21 13.62 24.12
CA THR A 711 17.28 13.87 25.09
C THR A 711 16.79 14.76 26.23
N GLY A 712 16.73 14.19 27.44
CA GLY A 712 16.27 14.90 28.63
C GLY A 712 14.78 15.23 28.60
N ILE A 713 13.93 14.28 28.20
CA ILE A 713 12.53 14.22 28.59
C ILE A 713 12.42 13.29 29.80
N ASN A 714 12.06 13.81 30.97
CA ASN A 714 12.03 13.06 32.22
C ASN A 714 10.66 13.14 32.93
N ASN A 715 9.75 14.00 32.47
CA ASN A 715 8.46 14.30 33.08
C ASN A 715 7.51 14.98 32.06
N GLY A 716 6.22 15.11 32.41
CA GLY A 716 5.20 15.75 31.57
C GLY A 716 5.54 17.19 31.12
N PRO A 717 6.03 18.08 32.00
CA PRO A 717 6.55 19.39 31.58
C PRO A 717 7.70 19.34 30.55
N ASP A 718 8.71 18.45 30.71
CA ASP A 718 9.78 18.30 29.71
C ASP A 718 9.21 17.83 28.35
N PHE A 719 8.23 16.93 28.37
CA PHE A 719 7.53 16.42 27.19
C PHE A 719 6.71 17.54 26.52
N TYR A 720 5.98 18.34 27.30
CA TYR A 720 5.23 19.50 26.82
C TYR A 720 6.11 20.45 26.01
N HIS A 721 7.27 20.82 26.57
CA HIS A 721 8.21 21.73 25.92
C HIS A 721 8.94 21.17 24.69
N LYS A 722 8.99 19.84 24.50
CA LYS A 722 9.78 19.20 23.41
C LYS A 722 8.96 18.44 22.37
N VAL A 723 7.67 18.20 22.61
CA VAL A 723 6.80 17.36 21.77
C VAL A 723 5.47 18.03 21.46
N VAL A 724 4.90 18.77 22.42
CA VAL A 724 3.59 19.42 22.29
C VAL A 724 3.74 20.84 21.74
N LEU A 725 4.59 21.67 22.35
CA LEU A 725 4.86 23.02 21.83
C LEU A 725 5.52 22.95 20.45
N ASN A 726 5.22 23.96 19.62
CA ASN A 726 5.91 24.22 18.38
C ASN A 726 7.06 25.20 18.63
N GLN A 727 8.31 24.77 18.43
CA GLN A 727 9.49 25.60 18.73
C GLN A 727 9.55 26.85 17.85
N ASP A 728 9.22 26.72 16.56
CA ASP A 728 9.24 27.84 15.61
C ASP A 728 8.25 28.95 16.01
N PHE A 729 7.15 28.59 16.70
CA PHE A 729 6.20 29.55 17.25
C PHE A 729 6.82 30.36 18.40
N LEU A 730 7.56 29.71 19.30
CA LEU A 730 8.26 30.37 20.41
C LEU A 730 9.36 31.29 19.88
N ASP A 731 10.14 30.82 18.91
CA ASP A 731 11.24 31.57 18.31
C ASP A 731 10.74 32.80 17.54
N SER A 732 9.55 32.71 16.93
CA SER A 732 8.86 33.85 16.30
C SER A 732 8.46 34.95 17.31
N ARG A 733 8.08 34.58 18.53
CA ARG A 733 7.71 35.53 19.60
C ARG A 733 8.93 36.23 20.21
N SER A 734 10.07 35.57 20.33
CA SER A 734 11.30 36.16 20.89
C SER A 734 12.00 37.16 19.97
N ASN A 735 11.89 37.00 18.64
CA ASN A 735 12.66 37.77 17.66
C ASN A 735 12.01 39.09 17.20
N SER A 736 11.14 39.71 18.01
CA SER A 736 10.41 40.94 17.68
C SER A 736 11.26 42.23 17.64
N SER A 737 12.57 42.14 17.34
CA SER A 737 13.52 43.25 17.36
C SER A 737 14.58 43.23 16.25
N GLU A 738 14.47 42.37 15.22
CA GLU A 738 15.37 42.43 14.07
C GLU A 738 14.65 42.20 12.72
N LYS A 739 15.33 42.54 11.62
CA LYS A 739 14.73 42.54 10.26
C LYS A 739 14.44 41.13 9.77
N LEU A 740 13.38 41.01 8.95
CA LEU A 740 13.03 39.80 8.20
C LEU A 740 14.28 39.12 7.60
N PRO A 741 14.63 37.90 8.04
CA PRO A 741 15.29 36.93 7.19
C PRO A 741 14.34 36.55 6.04
N THR A 742 14.89 36.23 4.87
CA THR A 742 14.09 35.66 3.77
C THR A 742 13.76 34.20 4.11
N ALA A 743 12.67 33.99 4.84
CA ALA A 743 12.25 32.68 5.33
C ALA A 743 11.46 31.90 4.26
N THR A 744 12.17 31.21 3.36
CA THR A 744 11.56 30.19 2.49
C THR A 744 11.04 29.05 3.37
N THR A 745 9.75 29.05 3.64
CA THR A 745 9.15 28.15 4.63
C THR A 745 9.06 26.73 4.09
N THR A 746 9.65 25.78 4.80
CA THR A 746 9.53 24.35 4.51
C THR A 746 8.06 23.90 4.62
N LEU A 747 7.50 23.40 3.52
CA LEU A 747 6.19 22.77 3.51
C LEU A 747 6.29 21.31 3.11
N THR A 748 6.02 20.45 4.09
CA THR A 748 5.87 19.01 3.92
C THR A 748 4.62 18.68 3.14
N SER A 749 4.75 17.88 2.07
CA SER A 749 3.63 17.15 1.46
C SER A 749 4.10 15.74 1.09
N SER A 750 3.17 14.79 1.02
CA SER A 750 3.49 13.36 0.89
C SER A 750 2.35 12.54 0.28
N SER A 751 2.70 11.81 -0.77
CA SER A 751 1.89 10.88 -1.59
C SER A 751 2.91 10.16 -2.49
N THR A 752 3.12 8.83 -2.56
CA THR A 752 2.30 7.64 -2.25
C THR A 752 0.95 7.63 -2.99
N THR A 753 0.60 6.63 -3.83
CA THR A 753 1.18 5.27 -3.94
C THR A 753 0.83 4.47 -5.23
N ALA A 754 1.61 3.40 -5.50
CA ALA A 754 1.23 1.97 -5.72
C ALA A 754 0.57 1.38 -7.02
N ALA A 755 1.31 0.47 -7.68
CA ALA A 755 1.00 -0.97 -7.97
C ALA A 755 -0.09 -1.43 -8.97
N SER A 756 -0.44 -2.73 -9.17
CA SER A 756 0.12 -4.07 -8.83
C SER A 756 -0.53 -5.24 -9.61
N MET A 757 0.30 -5.98 -10.36
CA MET A 757 0.20 -7.45 -10.53
C MET A 757 -0.95 -8.05 -11.38
N GLU A 758 -1.70 -9.05 -10.86
CA GLU A 758 -1.88 -10.33 -11.57
C GLU A 758 -3.26 -11.03 -11.35
N THR A 759 -3.66 -11.93 -12.27
CA THR A 759 -3.66 -13.41 -12.03
C THR A 759 -3.85 -14.23 -13.31
N GLY A 760 -3.52 -15.53 -13.24
CA GLY A 760 -3.90 -16.54 -14.24
C GLY A 760 -4.53 -17.80 -13.61
N LEU A 761 -5.82 -18.01 -13.86
CA LEU A 761 -6.56 -19.27 -13.59
C LEU A 761 -7.66 -19.42 -14.65
N PRO A 762 -7.59 -20.42 -15.55
CA PRO A 762 -7.84 -20.26 -17.00
C PRO A 762 -8.75 -19.07 -17.42
N PRO A 763 -8.15 -18.02 -17.98
CA PRO A 763 -7.96 -16.76 -17.26
C PRO A 763 -9.28 -16.14 -16.78
N LEU A 764 -9.52 -16.26 -15.49
CA LEU A 764 -10.03 -15.21 -14.64
C LEU A 764 -9.14 -13.99 -14.88
N VAL A 765 -9.56 -13.09 -15.77
CA VAL A 765 -8.83 -11.85 -16.01
C VAL A 765 -9.10 -10.95 -14.83
N ILE A 766 -8.22 -11.02 -13.83
CA ILE A 766 -8.17 -10.05 -12.74
C ILE A 766 -7.14 -9.00 -13.14
N PHE A 767 -7.62 -7.81 -13.52
CA PHE A 767 -6.76 -6.63 -13.47
C PHE A 767 -6.74 -6.18 -12.03
N ASN A 768 -5.73 -6.66 -11.31
CA ASN A 768 -5.42 -6.14 -10.00
C ASN A 768 -4.71 -4.80 -10.23
N GLN A 769 -5.35 -3.69 -9.88
CA GLN A 769 -4.76 -2.52 -9.21
C GLN A 769 -4.53 -2.88 -7.71
N PRO A 770 -3.82 -2.13 -6.83
CA PRO A 770 -4.03 -2.27 -5.38
C PRO A 770 -5.31 -1.52 -4.97
N PHE A 771 -5.68 -0.53 -5.79
CA PHE A 771 -6.81 0.37 -5.63
C PHE A 771 -8.09 -0.16 -6.32
N MET A 772 -7.94 -0.84 -7.46
CA MET A 772 -9.05 -1.39 -8.25
C MET A 772 -8.77 -2.83 -8.63
N ARG A 773 -9.47 -3.80 -8.02
CA ARG A 773 -9.40 -5.22 -8.40
C ARG A 773 -10.56 -5.56 -9.34
N ILE A 774 -10.36 -5.31 -10.63
CA ILE A 774 -11.31 -5.77 -11.65
C ILE A 774 -11.28 -7.29 -11.71
N THR A 775 -12.43 -7.97 -11.84
CA THR A 775 -12.52 -9.44 -11.90
C THR A 775 -13.48 -9.89 -13.01
N VAL A 776 -12.96 -10.66 -13.98
CA VAL A 776 -13.74 -11.31 -15.05
C VAL A 776 -13.86 -12.81 -14.75
N PRO A 777 -14.95 -13.29 -14.12
CA PRO A 777 -15.08 -14.66 -13.66
C PRO A 777 -15.49 -15.63 -14.79
N ALA A 778 -14.51 -16.30 -15.41
CA ALA A 778 -14.67 -17.31 -16.47
C ALA A 778 -15.57 -18.55 -16.15
N TYR A 779 -16.22 -18.57 -14.99
CA TYR A 779 -17.14 -19.63 -14.52
C TYR A 779 -18.55 -19.11 -14.17
N VAL A 780 -18.87 -17.83 -14.39
CA VAL A 780 -20.24 -17.31 -14.28
C VAL A 780 -20.63 -16.72 -15.63
N GLN A 781 -21.46 -17.45 -16.38
CA GLN A 781 -21.91 -17.01 -17.70
C GLN A 781 -22.63 -15.65 -17.59
N ASP A 782 -22.22 -14.72 -18.47
CA ASP A 782 -22.74 -13.36 -18.66
C ASP A 782 -22.51 -12.32 -17.53
N LEU A 783 -21.59 -12.56 -16.58
CA LEU A 783 -21.34 -11.66 -15.42
C LEU A 783 -19.87 -11.19 -15.31
N ASN A 784 -19.66 -9.89 -15.09
CA ASN A 784 -18.40 -9.29 -14.67
C ASN A 784 -18.49 -8.62 -13.29
N ALA A 785 -17.34 -8.33 -12.66
CA ALA A 785 -17.23 -7.47 -11.48
C ALA A 785 -16.07 -6.46 -11.56
N ILE A 786 -16.27 -5.24 -11.06
CA ILE A 786 -15.21 -4.27 -10.73
C ILE A 786 -15.22 -4.10 -9.21
N PHE A 787 -14.12 -4.40 -8.51
CA PHE A 787 -13.93 -3.97 -7.11
C PHE A 787 -13.11 -2.68 -7.09
N ALA A 788 -13.80 -1.54 -7.12
CA ALA A 788 -13.19 -0.22 -7.00
C ALA A 788 -13.06 0.09 -5.50
N ARG A 789 -12.00 -0.44 -4.88
CA ARG A 789 -11.76 -0.42 -3.44
C ARG A 789 -11.17 0.90 -2.94
N ASP A 790 -10.45 1.61 -3.78
CA ASP A 790 -9.78 2.88 -3.48
C ASP A 790 -9.61 3.63 -4.82
N LEU A 791 -9.56 4.96 -4.78
CA LEU A 791 -9.43 5.83 -5.95
C LEU A 791 -8.28 6.85 -5.76
N SER A 792 -7.39 6.65 -4.79
CA SER A 792 -6.37 7.63 -4.34
C SER A 792 -5.05 7.67 -5.13
N ALA A 793 -4.90 6.84 -6.17
CA ALA A 793 -3.68 6.64 -6.94
C ALA A 793 -3.16 7.90 -7.69
N PRO A 794 -2.16 8.65 -7.21
CA PRO A 794 -1.80 9.93 -7.84
C PRO A 794 -1.16 9.71 -9.21
N HIS A 795 -0.03 9.01 -9.22
CA HIS A 795 0.84 8.91 -10.39
C HIS A 795 0.47 7.74 -11.32
N GLN A 796 -0.80 7.31 -11.29
CA GLN A 796 -1.27 6.12 -12.01
C GLN A 796 -2.65 6.26 -12.67
N HIS A 797 -3.19 7.48 -12.82
CA HIS A 797 -4.45 7.67 -13.56
C HIS A 797 -4.39 7.06 -14.97
N LEU A 798 -3.25 7.18 -15.68
CA LEU A 798 -3.03 6.52 -16.97
C LEU A 798 -3.10 4.98 -16.91
N GLY A 799 -2.54 4.37 -15.86
CA GLY A 799 -2.58 2.91 -15.64
C GLY A 799 -4.00 2.42 -15.35
N PHE A 800 -4.71 3.12 -14.47
CA PHE A 800 -6.13 2.91 -14.18
C PHE A 800 -7.00 3.06 -15.45
N GLN A 801 -6.79 4.14 -16.21
CA GLN A 801 -7.48 4.41 -17.48
C GLN A 801 -7.24 3.29 -18.50
N ALA A 802 -6.02 2.75 -18.57
CA ALA A 802 -5.68 1.63 -19.45
C ALA A 802 -6.30 0.30 -19.00
N ALA A 803 -6.18 -0.07 -17.73
CA ALA A 803 -6.74 -1.29 -17.16
C ALA A 803 -8.27 -1.35 -17.31
N LEU A 804 -8.95 -0.22 -17.10
CA LEU A 804 -10.40 -0.11 -17.32
C LEU A 804 -10.78 -0.26 -18.81
N ARG A 805 -10.00 0.31 -19.74
CA ARG A 805 -10.23 0.10 -21.19
C ARG A 805 -10.05 -1.36 -21.59
N GLU A 806 -9.04 -2.04 -21.05
CA GLU A 806 -8.80 -3.45 -21.35
C GLU A 806 -9.91 -4.35 -20.77
N PHE A 807 -10.38 -4.07 -19.55
CA PHE A 807 -11.56 -4.74 -18.98
C PHE A 807 -12.81 -4.57 -19.84
N LEU A 808 -13.13 -3.35 -20.25
CA LEU A 808 -14.33 -3.10 -21.07
C LEU A 808 -14.21 -3.72 -22.47
N ALA A 809 -12.99 -3.87 -22.99
CA ALA A 809 -12.72 -4.66 -24.18
C ALA A 809 -12.93 -6.18 -23.94
N GLU A 810 -12.44 -6.73 -22.82
CA GLU A 810 -12.61 -8.15 -22.49
C GLU A 810 -14.06 -8.52 -22.21
N ALA A 811 -14.78 -7.71 -21.42
CA ALA A 811 -16.21 -7.87 -21.19
C ALA A 811 -17.01 -7.92 -22.50
N ARG A 812 -16.62 -7.09 -23.48
CA ARG A 812 -17.19 -7.09 -24.83
C ARG A 812 -16.78 -8.32 -25.65
N ARG A 813 -15.54 -8.83 -25.51
CA ARG A 813 -15.10 -10.10 -26.13
C ARG A 813 -15.88 -11.31 -25.58
N GLN A 814 -16.19 -11.31 -24.29
CA GLN A 814 -16.99 -12.37 -23.64
C GLN A 814 -18.51 -12.22 -23.83
N GLN A 815 -18.97 -11.12 -24.46
CA GLN A 815 -20.39 -10.77 -24.64
C GLN A 815 -21.19 -10.57 -23.34
N SER A 816 -20.52 -10.50 -22.18
CA SER A 816 -21.14 -10.39 -20.86
C SER A 816 -22.04 -9.17 -20.73
N GLN A 817 -23.27 -9.36 -20.26
CA GLN A 817 -24.28 -8.30 -20.17
C GLN A 817 -24.36 -7.64 -18.79
N LYS A 818 -23.93 -8.33 -17.73
CA LYS A 818 -24.10 -7.89 -16.34
C LYS A 818 -22.79 -7.40 -15.72
N LEU A 819 -22.90 -6.39 -14.86
CA LEU A 819 -21.77 -5.81 -14.13
C LEU A 819 -22.12 -5.62 -12.64
N ILE A 820 -21.30 -6.18 -11.77
CA ILE A 820 -21.22 -5.75 -10.37
C ILE A 820 -20.13 -4.68 -10.23
N ILE A 821 -20.43 -3.61 -9.49
CA ILE A 821 -19.45 -2.61 -9.08
C ILE A 821 -19.43 -2.62 -7.56
N ASP A 822 -18.37 -3.14 -6.97
CA ASP A 822 -18.19 -3.24 -5.52
C ASP A 822 -17.27 -2.11 -5.06
N VAL A 823 -17.72 -1.33 -4.08
CA VAL A 823 -17.02 -0.19 -3.47
C VAL A 823 -16.93 -0.31 -1.95
N ARG A 824 -17.11 -1.53 -1.41
CA ARG A 824 -16.95 -1.79 0.03
C ARG A 824 -15.57 -1.34 0.52
N GLY A 825 -15.57 -0.58 1.61
CA GLY A 825 -14.35 -0.03 2.19
C GLY A 825 -13.69 1.14 1.46
N ASN A 826 -14.29 1.68 0.40
CA ASN A 826 -13.67 2.76 -0.37
C ASN A 826 -13.72 4.12 0.34
N GLY A 827 -12.58 4.54 0.88
CA GLY A 827 -12.40 5.85 1.55
C GLY A 827 -12.35 7.05 0.60
N GLY A 828 -12.40 6.83 -0.72
CA GLY A 828 -12.33 7.84 -1.76
C GLY A 828 -10.96 7.95 -2.41
N GLY A 829 -10.45 9.17 -2.57
CA GLY A 829 -9.20 9.43 -3.28
C GLY A 829 -9.30 10.59 -4.27
N ILE A 830 -8.78 10.41 -5.48
CA ILE A 830 -8.60 11.46 -6.49
C ILE A 830 -9.81 11.57 -7.41
N VAL A 831 -10.40 12.76 -7.39
CA VAL A 831 -11.64 13.12 -8.11
C VAL A 831 -11.62 12.70 -9.58
N ASN A 832 -10.50 12.90 -10.28
CA ASN A 832 -10.33 12.56 -11.70
C ASN A 832 -10.48 11.07 -11.99
N ILE A 833 -10.16 10.18 -11.04
CA ILE A 833 -10.26 8.72 -11.19
C ILE A 833 -11.72 8.26 -11.08
N GLY A 834 -12.50 8.87 -10.18
CA GLY A 834 -13.96 8.67 -10.10
C GLY A 834 -14.68 9.12 -11.38
N PHE A 835 -14.28 10.27 -11.93
CA PHE A 835 -14.81 10.73 -13.22
C PHE A 835 -14.40 9.85 -14.40
N GLU A 836 -13.15 9.38 -14.46
CA GLU A 836 -12.70 8.46 -15.50
C GLU A 836 -13.50 7.15 -15.51
N LEU A 837 -13.71 6.55 -14.33
CA LEU A 837 -14.48 5.32 -14.19
C LEU A 837 -15.92 5.48 -14.68
N TYR A 838 -16.57 6.59 -14.32
CA TYR A 838 -17.89 6.93 -14.83
C TYR A 838 -17.88 7.18 -16.34
N LYS A 839 -16.93 7.97 -16.86
CA LYS A 839 -16.88 8.35 -18.28
C LYS A 839 -16.58 7.18 -19.22
N GLN A 840 -15.83 6.16 -18.81
CA GLN A 840 -15.70 4.95 -19.63
C GLN A 840 -16.95 4.05 -19.60
N LEU A 841 -17.65 4.00 -18.46
CA LEU A 841 -18.92 3.28 -18.34
C LEU A 841 -20.06 4.00 -19.09
N PHE A 842 -20.01 5.32 -19.23
CA PHE A 842 -21.02 6.14 -19.91
C PHE A 842 -20.39 7.23 -20.82
N PRO A 843 -19.76 6.88 -21.96
CA PRO A 843 -18.98 7.82 -22.78
C PRO A 843 -19.74 9.04 -23.28
N ALA A 844 -21.02 8.86 -23.62
CA ALA A 844 -21.90 9.93 -24.12
C ALA A 844 -22.65 10.71 -23.01
N ALA A 845 -22.54 10.30 -21.73
CA ALA A 845 -23.20 11.00 -20.64
C ALA A 845 -22.39 12.20 -20.13
N HIS A 846 -23.07 13.21 -19.60
CA HIS A 846 -22.41 14.30 -18.88
C HIS A 846 -21.97 13.82 -17.48
N ALA A 847 -20.93 14.44 -16.94
CA ALA A 847 -20.28 14.08 -15.69
C ALA A 847 -20.22 15.32 -14.78
N HIS A 848 -21.28 15.55 -14.01
CA HIS A 848 -21.43 16.73 -13.16
C HIS A 848 -20.68 16.58 -11.83
N SER A 849 -20.15 17.69 -11.29
CA SER A 849 -19.43 17.72 -10.01
C SER A 849 -20.07 18.61 -8.93
N TYR A 850 -21.29 19.09 -9.19
CA TYR A 850 -21.90 20.29 -8.60
C TYR A 850 -21.54 20.58 -7.12
N SER A 851 -20.74 21.62 -6.93
CA SER A 851 -20.08 21.97 -5.66
C SER A 851 -19.96 23.48 -5.47
N ARG A 852 -19.76 23.92 -4.22
CA ARG A 852 -19.56 25.34 -3.87
C ARG A 852 -18.68 25.49 -2.63
N LEU A 853 -18.04 26.65 -2.52
CA LEU A 853 -17.27 27.08 -1.37
C LEU A 853 -18.19 27.74 -0.34
N ARG A 854 -17.76 27.74 0.93
CA ARG A 854 -18.29 28.68 1.92
C ARG A 854 -17.71 30.08 1.67
N SER A 855 -18.55 31.09 1.58
CA SER A 855 -18.14 32.48 1.37
C SER A 855 -17.86 33.15 2.71
N HIS A 856 -16.59 33.27 3.07
CA HIS A 856 -16.10 34.03 4.23
C HIS A 856 -14.85 34.87 3.85
N PRO A 857 -14.45 35.89 4.63
CA PRO A 857 -13.46 36.87 4.19
C PRO A 857 -12.10 36.28 3.75
N ALA A 858 -11.59 35.24 4.42
CA ALA A 858 -10.33 34.59 4.01
C ALA A 858 -10.43 33.89 2.65
N ALA A 859 -11.56 33.23 2.34
CA ALA A 859 -11.80 32.62 1.03
C ALA A 859 -11.87 33.68 -0.10
N HIS A 860 -12.43 34.87 0.18
CA HIS A 860 -12.41 36.00 -0.77
C HIS A 860 -10.97 36.52 -1.02
N ILE A 861 -10.11 36.53 0.01
CA ILE A 861 -8.69 36.87 -0.15
C ILE A 861 -7.99 35.82 -1.04
N TYR A 862 -8.12 34.52 -0.74
CA TYR A 862 -7.47 33.46 -1.52
C TYR A 862 -7.94 33.43 -2.98
N ALA A 863 -9.23 33.61 -3.23
CA ALA A 863 -9.80 33.68 -4.58
C ALA A 863 -9.29 34.91 -5.38
N LYS A 864 -9.10 36.06 -4.71
CA LYS A 864 -8.46 37.24 -5.31
C LYS A 864 -7.00 36.97 -5.66
N THR A 865 -6.24 36.35 -4.75
CA THR A 865 -4.83 35.99 -4.97
C THR A 865 -4.67 35.06 -6.17
N ALA A 866 -5.54 34.05 -6.30
CA ALA A 866 -5.57 33.15 -7.46
C ALA A 866 -5.92 33.90 -8.76
N GLU A 867 -6.93 34.78 -8.76
CA GLU A 867 -7.29 35.55 -9.96
C GLU A 867 -6.14 36.48 -10.42
N MET A 868 -5.41 37.10 -9.49
CA MET A 868 -4.34 38.06 -9.81
C MET A 868 -3.18 37.48 -10.64
N VAL A 869 -2.93 36.17 -10.58
CA VAL A 869 -1.87 35.48 -11.33
C VAL A 869 -2.38 34.72 -12.58
N THR A 870 -3.70 34.63 -12.76
CA THR A 870 -4.29 33.75 -13.77
C THR A 870 -4.51 34.47 -15.10
N THR A 871 -3.63 34.19 -16.06
CA THR A 871 -3.85 34.45 -17.49
C THR A 871 -4.14 33.14 -18.21
N ASP A 872 -4.70 33.16 -19.42
CA ASP A 872 -4.90 31.93 -20.19
C ASP A 872 -3.56 31.22 -20.52
N GLU A 873 -2.45 31.98 -20.61
CA GLU A 873 -1.10 31.46 -20.85
C GLU A 873 -0.45 30.86 -19.59
N SER A 874 -0.59 31.51 -18.43
CA SER A 874 -0.09 30.97 -17.16
C SER A 874 -0.88 29.73 -16.74
N LEU A 875 -2.21 29.74 -16.93
CA LEU A 875 -3.09 28.61 -16.69
C LEU A 875 -2.80 27.42 -17.62
N ALA A 876 -2.67 27.64 -18.93
CA ALA A 876 -2.34 26.58 -19.87
C ALA A 876 -0.93 26.00 -19.66
N THR A 877 0.01 26.83 -19.21
CA THR A 877 1.37 26.40 -18.85
C THR A 877 1.37 25.58 -17.55
N TYR A 878 0.64 26.02 -16.53
CA TYR A 878 0.43 25.25 -15.30
C TYR A 878 -0.19 23.87 -15.58
N ILE A 879 -1.30 23.81 -16.32
CA ILE A 879 -1.99 22.54 -16.66
C ILE A 879 -1.09 21.62 -17.50
N ARG A 880 -0.22 22.18 -18.36
CA ARG A 880 0.77 21.40 -19.11
C ARG A 880 1.85 20.82 -18.19
N LEU A 881 2.29 21.56 -17.19
CA LEU A 881 3.25 21.10 -16.19
C LEU A 881 2.63 20.05 -15.26
N SER A 882 1.48 20.32 -14.64
CA SER A 882 0.90 19.42 -13.62
C SER A 882 0.32 18.11 -14.16
N ARG A 883 0.25 17.96 -15.50
CA ARG A 883 0.04 16.69 -16.20
C ARG A 883 1.31 15.86 -16.40
N SER A 884 2.48 16.36 -15.99
CA SER A 884 3.73 15.61 -15.96
C SER A 884 4.07 15.17 -14.54
N THR A 885 4.51 13.92 -14.40
CA THR A 885 4.97 13.36 -13.14
C THR A 885 6.28 14.04 -12.71
N ASN A 886 6.32 14.57 -11.49
CA ASN A 886 7.47 15.23 -10.87
C ASN A 886 7.91 16.56 -11.53
N VAL A 887 7.03 17.57 -11.52
CA VAL A 887 7.39 18.96 -11.89
C VAL A 887 8.44 19.52 -10.92
N THR A 888 9.63 19.88 -11.42
CA THR A 888 10.69 20.52 -10.62
C THR A 888 10.60 22.05 -10.64
N GLU A 889 11.21 22.72 -9.66
CA GLU A 889 11.29 24.20 -9.66
C GLU A 889 11.96 24.75 -10.92
N GLU A 890 13.00 24.06 -11.43
CA GLU A 890 13.69 24.43 -12.66
C GLU A 890 12.75 24.32 -13.87
N GLN A 891 11.94 23.27 -13.99
CA GLN A 891 10.96 23.12 -15.07
C GLN A 891 9.86 24.18 -15.04
N VAL A 892 9.43 24.62 -13.86
CA VAL A 892 8.50 25.76 -13.72
C VAL A 892 9.15 27.01 -14.32
N VAL A 893 10.37 27.34 -13.91
CA VAL A 893 11.11 28.53 -14.38
C VAL A 893 11.44 28.46 -15.88
N GLU A 894 11.88 27.30 -16.39
CA GLU A 894 12.13 27.08 -17.83
C GLU A 894 10.87 27.26 -18.69
N SER A 895 9.69 26.97 -18.13
CA SER A 895 8.41 27.16 -18.84
C SER A 895 8.01 28.63 -19.04
N GLY A 896 8.75 29.57 -18.44
CA GLY A 896 8.42 31.00 -18.39
C GLY A 896 7.44 31.39 -17.27
N LEU A 897 7.12 30.44 -16.39
CA LEU A 897 6.26 30.61 -15.22
C LEU A 897 7.13 30.80 -13.97
N ASP A 898 6.75 31.66 -13.04
CA ASP A 898 7.45 31.78 -11.76
C ASP A 898 6.82 30.87 -10.67
N LEU A 899 7.61 30.52 -9.65
CA LEU A 899 7.19 29.61 -8.58
C LEU A 899 6.02 30.14 -7.75
N LEU A 900 5.87 31.46 -7.61
CA LEU A 900 4.78 32.09 -6.86
C LEU A 900 3.47 31.98 -7.66
N THR A 901 3.52 32.25 -8.96
CA THR A 901 2.42 32.03 -9.91
C THR A 901 2.03 30.55 -10.00
N TYR A 902 3.00 29.64 -10.12
CA TYR A 902 2.73 28.19 -10.14
C TYR A 902 2.02 27.73 -8.85
N SER A 903 2.52 28.17 -7.69
CA SER A 903 1.93 27.86 -6.38
C SER A 903 0.53 28.47 -6.21
N ALA A 904 0.30 29.68 -6.70
CA ALA A 904 -1.01 30.33 -6.68
C ALA A 904 -2.02 29.70 -7.65
N LEU A 905 -1.56 29.22 -8.81
CA LEU A 905 -2.39 28.43 -9.72
C LEU A 905 -2.74 27.08 -9.10
N ALA A 906 -1.77 26.35 -8.54
CA ALA A 906 -2.02 25.10 -7.83
C ALA A 906 -3.08 25.25 -6.73
N ASN A 907 -2.88 26.18 -5.79
CA ASN A 907 -3.84 26.43 -4.71
C ASN A 907 -5.19 26.95 -5.20
N GLY A 908 -5.20 27.79 -6.25
CA GLY A 908 -6.43 28.29 -6.86
C GLY A 908 -7.25 27.21 -7.56
N ILE A 909 -6.60 26.27 -8.23
CA ILE A 909 -7.22 25.22 -9.05
C ILE A 909 -7.63 24.04 -8.18
N SER A 910 -6.68 23.46 -7.42
CA SER A 910 -6.98 22.36 -6.49
C SER A 910 -7.94 22.79 -5.37
N GLY A 911 -7.97 24.08 -4.99
CA GLY A 911 -8.90 24.64 -3.99
C GLY A 911 -10.24 25.12 -4.54
N GLY A 912 -10.45 25.14 -5.86
CA GLY A 912 -11.64 25.69 -6.49
C GLY A 912 -11.81 27.22 -6.33
N PHE A 913 -10.86 27.91 -5.71
CA PHE A 913 -10.89 29.38 -5.51
C PHE A 913 -10.71 30.16 -6.84
N ASN A 914 -10.21 29.51 -7.90
CA ASN A 914 -9.99 30.12 -9.20
C ASN A 914 -11.20 29.94 -10.13
N ARG A 915 -11.93 31.04 -10.39
CA ARG A 915 -13.11 31.03 -11.30
C ARG A 915 -12.81 30.63 -12.75
N GLN A 916 -11.55 30.53 -13.17
CA GLN A 916 -11.19 30.19 -14.56
C GLN A 916 -11.26 28.69 -14.88
N VAL A 917 -11.27 27.82 -13.85
CA VAL A 917 -11.31 26.35 -13.99
C VAL A 917 -12.64 25.72 -13.54
N VAL A 918 -13.67 26.54 -13.35
CA VAL A 918 -15.03 26.12 -12.99
C VAL A 918 -16.06 26.75 -13.92
N LEU A 919 -17.22 26.10 -14.05
CA LEU A 919 -18.32 26.49 -14.93
C LEU A 919 -19.60 26.70 -14.13
N ASP A 920 -20.43 27.65 -14.55
CA ASP A 920 -21.81 27.78 -14.08
C ASP A 920 -22.70 26.66 -14.62
N LEU A 921 -23.92 26.52 -14.08
CA LEU A 921 -24.92 25.52 -14.49
C LEU A 921 -25.41 25.61 -15.95
N ARG A 922 -24.76 26.44 -16.78
CA ARG A 922 -25.00 26.62 -18.23
C ARG A 922 -23.72 26.38 -19.05
N GLY A 923 -22.64 25.88 -18.42
CA GLY A 923 -21.35 25.60 -19.06
C GLY A 923 -20.45 26.83 -19.29
N ASN A 924 -20.65 27.94 -18.58
CA ASN A 924 -19.90 29.19 -18.79
C ASN A 924 -18.99 29.50 -17.60
N LYS A 925 -17.75 29.93 -17.86
CA LYS A 925 -16.87 30.50 -16.82
C LYS A 925 -17.59 31.67 -16.11
N PRO A 926 -17.62 31.74 -14.75
CA PRO A 926 -18.14 32.88 -14.02
C PRO A 926 -17.47 34.19 -14.44
N ARG A 927 -18.27 35.24 -14.65
CA ARG A 927 -17.85 36.50 -15.31
C ARG A 927 -16.70 37.22 -14.57
N ASP A 928 -16.80 37.29 -13.25
CA ASP A 928 -15.95 38.07 -12.37
C ASP A 928 -15.97 37.45 -10.96
N LEU A 929 -15.02 37.85 -10.11
CA LEU A 929 -14.84 37.26 -8.78
C LEU A 929 -16.04 37.48 -7.85
N ALA A 930 -16.75 38.61 -7.98
CA ALA A 930 -17.95 38.89 -7.19
C ALA A 930 -19.11 37.96 -7.58
N THR A 931 -19.30 37.70 -8.88
CA THR A 931 -20.25 36.70 -9.38
C THR A 931 -19.86 35.29 -8.94
N PHE A 932 -18.57 34.98 -8.81
CA PHE A 932 -18.13 33.66 -8.35
C PHE A 932 -18.28 33.47 -6.82
N MET A 933 -17.65 34.34 -6.02
CA MET A 933 -17.60 34.20 -4.56
C MET A 933 -18.87 34.70 -3.84
N GLY A 934 -19.77 35.39 -4.55
CA GLY A 934 -21.03 35.87 -3.99
C GLY A 934 -20.85 37.13 -3.11
N PRO A 935 -21.54 37.23 -1.95
CA PRO A 935 -22.17 36.13 -1.22
C PRO A 935 -23.55 35.73 -1.76
N TYR A 936 -23.78 34.42 -1.87
CA TYR A 936 -25.12 33.85 -2.04
C TYR A 936 -25.62 33.35 -0.67
N THR A 937 -26.72 33.92 -0.18
CA THR A 937 -27.32 33.50 1.10
C THR A 937 -28.09 32.19 0.92
N VAL A 938 -27.87 31.23 1.83
CA VAL A 938 -28.67 29.98 1.88
C VAL A 938 -29.69 30.09 3.01
N PRO A 939 -31.00 30.28 2.73
CA PRO A 939 -31.98 30.68 3.75
C PRO A 939 -32.27 29.63 4.82
N SER A 940 -31.98 28.35 4.56
CA SER A 940 -32.24 27.23 5.47
C SER A 940 -31.36 27.25 6.72
N VAL A 941 -30.10 27.69 6.61
CA VAL A 941 -29.12 27.73 7.72
C VAL A 941 -28.50 29.11 7.95
N ASN A 942 -28.96 30.13 7.21
CA ASN A 942 -28.48 31.51 7.26
C ASN A 942 -26.95 31.65 7.14
N ASP A 943 -26.37 30.94 6.17
CA ASP A 943 -24.94 31.04 5.81
C ASP A 943 -24.75 31.66 4.43
N THR A 944 -23.51 32.03 4.11
CA THR A 944 -23.14 32.57 2.79
C THR A 944 -22.19 31.64 2.06
N VAL A 945 -22.48 31.37 0.78
CA VAL A 945 -21.71 30.46 -0.09
C VAL A 945 -21.32 31.14 -1.41
N SER A 946 -20.40 30.52 -2.16
CA SER A 946 -20.11 30.87 -3.55
C SER A 946 -21.27 30.50 -4.49
N LEU A 947 -21.15 30.88 -5.75
CA LEU A 947 -21.95 30.32 -6.83
C LEU A 947 -21.82 28.78 -6.83
N LEU A 948 -22.92 28.08 -7.13
CA LEU A 948 -22.89 26.65 -7.41
C LEU A 948 -22.29 26.43 -8.80
N VAL A 949 -21.19 25.66 -8.84
CA VAL A 949 -20.39 25.45 -10.05
C VAL A 949 -20.08 23.96 -10.25
N GLU A 950 -19.66 23.61 -11.46
CA GLU A 950 -19.00 22.32 -11.74
C GLU A 950 -17.55 22.54 -12.19
N ASN A 951 -16.70 21.54 -11.97
CA ASN A 951 -15.31 21.55 -12.39
C ASN A 951 -15.24 21.55 -13.91
N ASN A 952 -14.41 22.42 -14.49
CA ASN A 952 -14.10 22.33 -15.90
C ASN A 952 -13.15 21.14 -16.14
N LEU A 953 -13.69 20.01 -16.57
CA LEU A 953 -12.92 18.76 -16.74
C LEU A 953 -11.84 18.83 -17.84
N ASP A 954 -11.88 19.82 -18.74
CA ASP A 954 -10.77 20.12 -19.66
C ASP A 954 -9.57 20.81 -18.98
N LEU A 955 -9.84 21.52 -17.87
CA LEU A 955 -8.87 22.35 -17.13
C LEU A 955 -8.61 21.84 -15.70
N MET A 956 -9.06 20.63 -15.35
CA MET A 956 -8.71 20.00 -14.09
C MET A 956 -7.22 19.63 -14.05
N ASP A 957 -6.68 19.80 -12.84
CA ASP A 957 -5.32 19.47 -12.43
C ASP A 957 -5.14 17.94 -12.25
N GLY A 958 -3.90 17.45 -12.44
CA GLY A 958 -3.50 16.05 -12.23
C GLY A 958 -3.02 15.30 -13.48
N ASP A 959 -2.40 14.14 -13.23
CA ASP A 959 -1.50 13.37 -14.10
C ASP A 959 -2.09 12.81 -15.41
N ALA A 960 -3.37 13.06 -15.75
CA ALA A 960 -4.01 12.58 -16.97
C ALA A 960 -5.33 13.30 -17.34
N GLU A 961 -5.70 13.25 -18.63
CA GLU A 961 -6.99 13.71 -19.14
C GLU A 961 -8.11 12.67 -18.95
N ILE A 962 -9.33 13.14 -18.70
CA ILE A 962 -10.53 12.32 -18.53
C ILE A 962 -11.12 11.94 -19.90
N THR A 963 -11.52 10.68 -20.08
CA THR A 963 -12.17 10.17 -21.30
C THR A 963 -13.37 11.04 -21.71
N GLY A 964 -13.28 11.64 -22.90
CA GLY A 964 -14.30 12.53 -23.45
C GLY A 964 -14.08 14.03 -23.20
N PHE A 965 -12.95 14.41 -22.61
CA PHE A 965 -12.47 15.79 -22.44
C PHE A 965 -11.05 15.93 -23.04
N GLY A 966 -10.57 17.17 -23.22
CA GLY A 966 -9.24 17.45 -23.76
C GLY A 966 -8.95 16.79 -25.11
N SER A 967 -7.78 16.17 -25.26
CA SER A 967 -7.44 15.39 -26.46
C SER A 967 -8.28 14.11 -26.62
N LEU A 968 -8.89 13.63 -25.53
CA LEU A 968 -9.74 12.44 -25.48
C LEU A 968 -11.21 12.69 -25.85
N ALA A 969 -11.59 13.92 -26.21
CA ALA A 969 -12.97 14.31 -26.57
C ALA A 969 -13.65 13.38 -27.60
N ASN A 970 -12.89 12.86 -28.57
CA ASN A 970 -13.41 11.96 -29.61
C ASN A 970 -13.88 10.58 -29.09
N LEU A 971 -13.45 10.16 -27.90
CA LEU A 971 -13.81 8.86 -27.32
C LEU A 971 -15.27 8.78 -26.85
N THR A 972 -15.97 9.91 -26.74
CA THR A 972 -17.42 10.02 -26.48
C THR A 972 -18.28 9.22 -27.48
N SER A 973 -17.76 8.96 -28.68
CA SER A 973 -18.40 8.14 -29.73
C SER A 973 -18.45 6.63 -29.43
N SER A 974 -17.81 6.18 -28.35
CA SER A 974 -17.77 4.76 -27.96
C SER A 974 -19.14 4.26 -27.49
N PRO A 975 -19.62 3.08 -27.94
CA PRO A 975 -20.89 2.53 -27.47
C PRO A 975 -20.79 2.12 -26.00
N GLN A 976 -21.81 2.50 -25.22
CA GLN A 976 -21.95 2.19 -23.80
C GLN A 976 -21.77 0.68 -23.54
N PRO A 977 -20.84 0.25 -22.65
CA PRO A 977 -20.48 -1.15 -22.50
C PRO A 977 -21.55 -2.03 -21.85
N PHE A 978 -22.34 -1.49 -20.91
CA PHE A 978 -23.39 -2.21 -20.18
C PHE A 978 -24.67 -1.39 -20.13
N ARG A 979 -25.84 -2.05 -20.12
CA ARG A 979 -27.12 -1.37 -19.86
C ARG A 979 -27.23 -1.09 -18.36
N LYS A 980 -27.80 0.06 -17.99
CA LYS A 980 -27.87 0.51 -16.59
C LYS A 980 -28.75 -0.36 -15.70
N GLU A 981 -29.70 -1.09 -16.28
CA GLU A 981 -30.54 -2.09 -15.58
C GLU A 981 -29.75 -3.36 -15.18
N ASP A 982 -28.65 -3.65 -15.88
CA ASP A 982 -27.75 -4.79 -15.67
C ASP A 982 -26.52 -4.42 -14.82
N ILE A 983 -26.53 -3.26 -14.17
CA ILE A 983 -25.49 -2.81 -13.23
C ILE A 983 -26.00 -2.87 -11.79
N LEU A 984 -25.18 -3.44 -10.90
CA LEU A 984 -25.41 -3.53 -9.46
C LEU A 984 -24.24 -2.90 -8.69
N LEU A 985 -24.51 -1.79 -7.99
CA LEU A 985 -23.54 -1.14 -7.10
C LEU A 985 -23.64 -1.77 -5.70
N VAL A 986 -22.51 -2.20 -5.14
CA VAL A 986 -22.39 -2.92 -3.86
C VAL A 986 -21.49 -2.12 -2.93
N SER A 987 -21.95 -1.91 -1.70
CA SER A 987 -21.28 -1.07 -0.70
C SER A 987 -21.44 -1.67 0.70
N ASP A 988 -20.70 -1.16 1.67
CA ASP A 988 -20.86 -1.40 3.12
C ASP A 988 -21.11 -0.07 3.88
N GLY A 989 -21.44 0.98 3.12
CA GLY A 989 -21.61 2.34 3.62
C GLY A 989 -20.30 3.09 3.89
N VAL A 990 -19.12 2.48 3.72
CA VAL A 990 -17.84 3.19 3.95
C VAL A 990 -17.49 4.15 2.80
N CYS A 991 -18.06 3.96 1.60
CA CYS A 991 -17.90 4.82 0.43
C CYS A 991 -17.88 6.32 0.81
N ALA A 992 -16.75 6.99 0.58
CA ALA A 992 -16.45 8.35 1.01
C ALA A 992 -15.73 9.18 -0.08
N SER A 993 -15.76 10.50 0.04
CA SER A 993 -15.07 11.46 -0.84
C SER A 993 -15.35 11.15 -2.33
N THR A 994 -14.32 10.99 -3.16
CA THR A 994 -14.44 10.61 -4.59
C THR A 994 -15.36 9.39 -4.85
N CYS A 995 -15.43 8.40 -3.95
CA CYS A 995 -16.37 7.28 -4.12
C CYS A 995 -17.83 7.76 -4.16
N THR A 996 -18.17 8.79 -3.39
CA THR A 996 -19.54 9.34 -3.36
C THR A 996 -19.88 10.11 -4.63
N ILE A 997 -18.91 10.83 -5.23
CA ILE A 997 -19.08 11.49 -6.53
C ILE A 997 -19.39 10.44 -7.60
N PHE A 998 -18.60 9.36 -7.64
CA PHE A 998 -18.82 8.26 -8.56
C PHE A 998 -20.17 7.54 -8.34
N ALA A 999 -20.52 7.23 -7.09
CA ALA A 999 -21.79 6.58 -6.75
C ALA A 999 -23.02 7.45 -7.04
N GLU A 1000 -22.92 8.77 -6.84
CA GLU A 1000 -23.96 9.74 -7.19
C GLU A 1000 -24.21 9.76 -8.71
N LEU A 1001 -23.14 9.87 -9.51
CA LEU A 1001 -23.21 9.80 -10.97
C LEU A 1001 -23.85 8.50 -11.46
N LEU A 1002 -23.55 7.36 -10.82
CA LEU A 1002 -24.22 6.09 -11.12
C LEU A 1002 -25.71 6.10 -10.73
N LYS A 1003 -26.05 6.46 -9.47
CA LYS A 1003 -27.42 6.27 -8.96
C LYS A 1003 -28.40 7.29 -9.51
N ARG A 1004 -27.95 8.52 -9.78
CA ARG A 1004 -28.81 9.65 -10.22
C ARG A 1004 -28.78 9.90 -11.71
N GLU A 1005 -27.62 10.23 -12.29
CA GLU A 1005 -27.53 10.49 -13.74
C GLU A 1005 -27.87 9.24 -14.57
N GLN A 1006 -27.48 8.05 -14.08
CA GLN A 1006 -27.77 6.76 -14.72
C GLN A 1006 -28.93 6.01 -14.05
N ALA A 1007 -30.01 6.75 -13.76
CA ALA A 1007 -31.23 6.24 -13.13
C ALA A 1007 -31.67 4.84 -13.62
N HIS A 1008 -31.97 3.95 -12.66
CA HIS A 1008 -32.22 2.49 -12.74
C HIS A 1008 -31.06 1.56 -12.34
N ILE A 1009 -29.85 2.08 -12.08
CA ILE A 1009 -28.81 1.28 -11.39
C ILE A 1009 -29.29 0.85 -10.00
N SER A 1010 -29.08 -0.43 -9.67
CA SER A 1010 -29.52 -1.01 -8.40
C SER A 1010 -28.42 -0.99 -7.34
N THR A 1011 -28.77 -0.86 -6.06
CA THR A 1011 -27.83 -0.74 -4.93
C THR A 1011 -28.03 -1.81 -3.85
N VAL A 1012 -26.91 -2.40 -3.40
CA VAL A 1012 -26.80 -3.27 -2.21
C VAL A 1012 -25.95 -2.56 -1.16
N VAL A 1013 -26.36 -2.63 0.10
CA VAL A 1013 -25.50 -2.34 1.25
C VAL A 1013 -25.34 -3.57 2.15
N MET A 1014 -24.10 -3.85 2.55
CA MET A 1014 -23.70 -5.00 3.36
C MET A 1014 -23.49 -4.58 4.83
N GLY A 1015 -23.95 -5.41 5.77
CA GLY A 1015 -23.80 -5.19 7.21
C GLY A 1015 -24.80 -4.16 7.76
N GLY A 1016 -24.31 -3.27 8.62
CA GLY A 1016 -25.11 -2.32 9.39
C GLY A 1016 -25.58 -2.88 10.74
N ARG A 1017 -26.30 -2.06 11.51
CA ARG A 1017 -26.80 -2.44 12.84
C ARG A 1017 -27.90 -3.52 12.75
N PRO A 1018 -28.11 -4.35 13.79
CA PRO A 1018 -29.13 -5.39 13.86
C PRO A 1018 -30.57 -4.84 14.05
N ASN A 1019 -30.97 -3.89 13.20
CA ASN A 1019 -32.28 -3.24 13.17
C ASN A 1019 -33.08 -3.64 11.90
N ASP A 1020 -34.26 -3.06 11.69
CA ASP A 1020 -35.07 -3.28 10.48
C ASP A 1020 -35.20 -2.00 9.63
N ALA A 1021 -34.33 -1.02 9.87
CA ALA A 1021 -34.35 0.28 9.18
C ALA A 1021 -33.63 0.21 7.81
N PRO A 1022 -34.07 1.00 6.81
CA PRO A 1022 -33.28 1.21 5.60
C PRO A 1022 -31.92 1.83 5.93
N SER A 1023 -30.86 1.30 5.32
CA SER A 1023 -29.51 1.82 5.45
C SER A 1023 -29.09 2.51 4.16
N PRO A 1024 -28.41 3.67 4.20
CA PRO A 1024 -27.94 4.32 2.98
C PRO A 1024 -26.79 3.54 2.35
N HIS A 1025 -26.76 3.54 1.01
CA HIS A 1025 -25.70 2.86 0.25
C HIS A 1025 -24.36 3.60 0.30
N ILE A 1026 -24.40 4.90 0.63
CA ILE A 1026 -23.24 5.74 0.94
C ILE A 1026 -23.36 6.15 2.41
N GLY A 1027 -22.24 6.22 3.11
CA GLY A 1027 -22.21 6.58 4.53
C GLY A 1027 -20.90 7.19 5.01
N GLY A 1028 -19.90 7.34 4.15
CA GLY A 1028 -18.76 8.22 4.35
C GLY A 1028 -19.07 9.65 3.93
N THR A 1029 -18.04 10.48 3.74
CA THR A 1029 -18.27 11.88 3.40
C THR A 1029 -18.70 12.12 1.97
N HIS A 1030 -19.74 12.93 1.77
CA HIS A 1030 -20.15 13.47 0.47
C HIS A 1030 -19.39 14.76 0.09
N GLY A 1031 -18.39 15.16 0.87
CA GLY A 1031 -17.53 16.29 0.57
C GLY A 1031 -16.73 16.10 -0.71
N SER A 1032 -16.76 17.06 -1.63
CA SER A 1032 -16.14 16.94 -2.95
C SER A 1032 -14.64 17.30 -2.96
N ARG A 1033 -14.15 17.99 -1.93
CA ARG A 1033 -12.71 18.29 -1.75
C ARG A 1033 -12.33 18.56 -0.29
N ALA A 1034 -11.35 17.82 0.21
CA ALA A 1034 -10.68 18.09 1.48
C ALA A 1034 -9.46 19.00 1.29
N PHE A 1035 -9.13 19.79 2.31
CA PHE A 1035 -7.89 20.56 2.42
C PHE A 1035 -7.23 20.38 3.78
N LYS A 1036 -5.90 20.26 3.79
CA LYS A 1036 -5.10 20.24 5.01
C LYS A 1036 -4.83 21.66 5.54
N PHE A 1037 -4.26 21.77 6.74
CA PHE A 1037 -3.79 23.07 7.25
C PHE A 1037 -2.60 23.59 6.43
N SER A 1038 -1.68 22.70 6.04
CA SER A 1038 -0.53 22.98 5.15
C SER A 1038 -0.94 23.63 3.83
N ASP A 1039 -2.07 23.18 3.28
CA ASP A 1039 -2.52 23.54 1.94
C ASP A 1039 -3.10 24.97 1.97
N LEU A 1040 -4.00 25.25 2.92
CA LEU A 1040 -4.55 26.61 3.07
C LEU A 1040 -3.51 27.61 3.60
N LEU A 1041 -2.49 27.16 4.33
CA LEU A 1041 -1.36 27.99 4.75
C LEU A 1041 -0.56 28.55 3.56
N GLN A 1042 -0.43 27.80 2.45
CA GLN A 1042 0.13 28.33 1.20
C GLN A 1042 -0.70 29.51 0.69
N GLY A 1043 -2.03 29.39 0.73
CA GLY A 1043 -2.96 30.48 0.41
C GLY A 1043 -2.72 31.75 1.24
N THR A 1044 -2.36 31.63 2.53
CA THR A 1044 -1.94 32.77 3.35
C THR A 1044 -0.61 33.35 2.85
N ALA A 1045 0.44 32.55 2.67
CA ALA A 1045 1.75 33.05 2.24
C ALA A 1045 1.67 33.80 0.90
N LEU A 1046 0.98 33.21 -0.07
CA LEU A 1046 0.69 33.81 -1.38
C LEU A 1046 -0.08 35.14 -1.27
N ALA A 1047 -1.06 35.21 -0.36
CA ALA A 1047 -1.81 36.44 -0.12
C ALA A 1047 -0.96 37.52 0.57
N VAL A 1048 0.02 37.15 1.39
CA VAL A 1048 0.99 38.09 1.96
C VAL A 1048 1.86 38.67 0.84
N ASP A 1049 2.58 37.84 0.09
CA ASP A 1049 3.53 38.31 -0.93
C ASP A 1049 2.88 39.15 -2.03
N LEU A 1050 1.75 38.69 -2.59
CA LEU A 1050 1.10 39.33 -3.73
C LEU A 1050 0.30 40.58 -3.35
N LEU A 1051 -0.21 40.70 -2.12
CA LEU A 1051 -1.03 41.85 -1.71
C LEU A 1051 -0.24 42.90 -0.92
N PHE A 1052 0.70 42.50 -0.05
CA PHE A 1052 1.36 43.45 0.86
C PHE A 1052 2.18 44.50 0.11
N SER A 1053 2.79 44.11 -1.01
CA SER A 1053 3.63 44.96 -1.85
C SER A 1053 2.96 46.25 -2.35
N ASN A 1054 1.62 46.28 -2.41
CA ASN A 1054 0.83 47.41 -2.90
C ASN A 1054 -0.24 47.90 -1.89
N SER A 1055 -0.24 47.39 -0.66
CA SER A 1055 -1.23 47.71 0.38
C SER A 1055 -0.68 48.63 1.48
N SER A 1056 -1.56 49.42 2.10
CA SER A 1056 -1.24 50.18 3.31
C SER A 1056 -1.05 49.26 4.53
N GLN A 1057 -0.38 49.74 5.58
CA GLN A 1057 -0.18 48.98 6.83
C GLN A 1057 -1.50 48.52 7.46
N GLN A 1058 -2.59 49.28 7.31
CA GLN A 1058 -3.91 48.90 7.84
C GLN A 1058 -4.53 47.75 7.03
N GLU A 1059 -4.31 47.72 5.70
CA GLU A 1059 -4.76 46.62 4.84
C GLU A 1059 -3.90 45.37 5.04
N GLN A 1060 -2.59 45.51 5.18
CA GLN A 1060 -1.66 44.43 5.53
C GLN A 1060 -2.07 43.77 6.86
N GLN A 1061 -2.30 44.58 7.91
CA GLN A 1061 -2.79 44.09 9.20
C GLN A 1061 -4.15 43.39 9.07
N ASN A 1062 -5.10 43.96 8.33
CA ASN A 1062 -6.41 43.35 8.10
C ASN A 1062 -6.32 42.01 7.34
N ILE A 1063 -5.37 41.84 6.41
CA ILE A 1063 -5.11 40.55 5.76
C ILE A 1063 -4.60 39.54 6.80
N THR A 1064 -3.56 39.87 7.58
CA THR A 1064 -3.04 39.02 8.67
C THR A 1064 -4.11 38.62 9.69
N ASP A 1065 -4.95 39.57 10.09
CA ASP A 1065 -6.05 39.34 11.04
C ASP A 1065 -7.15 38.46 10.44
N THR A 1066 -7.35 38.50 9.12
CA THR A 1066 -8.36 37.71 8.41
C THR A 1066 -7.89 36.29 8.04
N THR A 1067 -6.65 36.13 7.57
CA THR A 1067 -6.12 34.85 7.05
C THR A 1067 -5.66 33.91 8.17
N LEU A 1068 -5.35 32.66 7.83
CA LEU A 1068 -4.80 31.69 8.78
C LEU A 1068 -3.47 32.19 9.37
N PRO A 1069 -3.18 31.93 10.66
CA PRO A 1069 -1.87 32.25 11.21
C PRO A 1069 -0.79 31.41 10.51
N SER A 1070 0.37 32.00 10.26
CA SER A 1070 1.47 31.32 9.56
C SER A 1070 2.00 30.09 10.30
N ILE A 1071 1.70 29.99 11.59
CA ILE A 1071 2.14 28.93 12.49
C ILE A 1071 1.18 28.80 13.69
N LEU A 1072 0.98 27.57 14.18
CA LEU A 1072 0.21 27.27 15.39
C LEU A 1072 1.15 26.98 16.59
N PRO A 1073 0.75 27.29 17.84
CA PRO A 1073 1.60 27.12 19.03
C PRO A 1073 1.83 25.66 19.43
N PHE A 1074 1.03 24.72 18.91
CA PHE A 1074 1.17 23.28 19.15
C PHE A 1074 1.58 22.55 17.87
N SER A 1075 2.43 21.55 18.05
CA SER A 1075 2.90 20.66 17.00
C SER A 1075 1.80 19.67 16.63
N LEU A 1076 1.30 19.77 15.40
CA LEU A 1076 0.31 18.84 14.82
C LEU A 1076 1.00 17.90 13.84
N VAL A 1077 0.44 16.70 13.67
CA VAL A 1077 0.71 15.85 12.51
C VAL A 1077 0.05 16.45 11.28
N ASP A 1078 -1.21 16.89 11.43
CA ASP A 1078 -1.97 17.67 10.44
C ASP A 1078 -3.29 18.21 11.02
N ALA A 1079 -4.04 18.99 10.25
CA ALA A 1079 -5.48 19.15 10.41
C ALA A 1079 -6.16 19.12 9.02
N SER A 1080 -7.47 18.83 8.96
CA SER A 1080 -8.25 18.71 7.72
C SER A 1080 -9.64 19.36 7.85
N VAL A 1081 -10.14 19.94 6.75
CA VAL A 1081 -11.53 20.42 6.58
C VAL A 1081 -12.10 20.01 5.21
N ASN A 1082 -13.43 19.93 5.10
CA ASN A 1082 -14.13 19.76 3.84
C ASN A 1082 -14.43 21.12 3.18
N THR A 1083 -13.61 21.57 2.24
CA THR A 1083 -13.70 22.92 1.65
C THR A 1083 -14.81 23.09 0.62
N LEU A 1084 -15.20 22.02 -0.06
CA LEU A 1084 -16.31 22.02 -1.02
C LEU A 1084 -17.43 21.06 -0.58
N ASP A 1085 -18.66 21.55 -0.53
CA ASP A 1085 -19.84 20.68 -0.40
C ASP A 1085 -20.22 20.09 -1.78
N ALA A 1086 -21.21 19.19 -1.79
CA ALA A 1086 -21.80 18.64 -3.01
C ALA A 1086 -23.32 18.84 -2.98
N ILE A 1087 -23.90 19.34 -4.06
CA ILE A 1087 -25.26 19.89 -4.12
C ILE A 1087 -25.96 19.47 -5.41
N ARG A 1088 -27.16 18.90 -5.27
CA ARG A 1088 -28.09 18.67 -6.38
C ARG A 1088 -28.69 20.01 -6.86
N PRO A 1089 -28.53 20.43 -8.13
CA PRO A 1089 -28.97 21.76 -8.59
C PRO A 1089 -30.50 21.88 -8.68
N GLU A 1090 -31.23 20.76 -8.76
CA GLU A 1090 -32.69 20.73 -8.69
C GLU A 1090 -33.23 20.84 -7.24
N ASP A 1091 -32.34 20.75 -6.23
CA ASP A 1091 -32.71 20.88 -4.83
C ASP A 1091 -32.93 22.33 -4.40
N LYS A 1092 -34.19 22.64 -4.09
CA LYS A 1092 -34.61 23.96 -3.64
C LYS A 1092 -34.26 24.27 -2.19
N THR A 1093 -33.92 23.28 -1.35
CA THR A 1093 -33.42 23.55 0.02
C THR A 1093 -31.92 23.83 0.03
N GLN A 1094 -31.22 23.56 -1.08
CA GLN A 1094 -29.76 23.65 -1.24
C GLN A 1094 -28.98 22.88 -0.16
N THR A 1095 -29.55 21.76 0.29
CA THR A 1095 -29.00 20.92 1.36
C THR A 1095 -27.84 20.08 0.81
N PRO A 1096 -26.64 20.13 1.42
CA PRO A 1096 -25.52 19.28 1.04
C PRO A 1096 -25.88 17.80 1.08
N LEU A 1097 -25.36 17.01 0.13
CA LEU A 1097 -25.61 15.56 0.07
C LEU A 1097 -25.27 14.84 1.38
N GLN A 1098 -24.31 15.36 2.15
CA GLN A 1098 -23.94 14.95 3.52
C GLN A 1098 -25.12 14.81 4.49
N PHE A 1099 -26.19 15.59 4.31
CA PHE A 1099 -27.37 15.57 5.19
C PHE A 1099 -28.57 14.85 4.57
N LYS A 1100 -28.38 14.11 3.47
CA LYS A 1100 -29.46 13.44 2.74
C LYS A 1100 -29.41 11.93 2.86
N LEU A 1101 -30.45 11.35 3.44
CA LEU A 1101 -30.66 9.91 3.49
C LEU A 1101 -30.98 9.34 2.09
N GLU A 1102 -30.04 8.61 1.50
CA GLU A 1102 -30.26 7.85 0.26
C GLU A 1102 -30.17 6.32 0.48
N PRO A 1103 -31.29 5.65 0.82
CA PRO A 1103 -31.32 4.23 1.16
C PRO A 1103 -30.86 3.37 -0.02
N ALA A 1104 -30.18 2.26 0.29
CA ALA A 1104 -29.95 1.19 -0.68
C ALA A 1104 -31.28 0.53 -1.09
N ASP A 1105 -31.41 0.05 -2.32
CA ASP A 1105 -32.59 -0.72 -2.73
C ASP A 1105 -32.68 -2.06 -1.97
N CYS A 1106 -31.54 -2.58 -1.50
CA CYS A 1106 -31.40 -3.83 -0.77
C CYS A 1106 -30.33 -3.71 0.33
N ARG A 1107 -30.62 -4.20 1.54
CA ARG A 1107 -29.61 -4.48 2.59
C ARG A 1107 -29.49 -5.98 2.83
N LEU A 1108 -28.28 -6.45 3.03
CA LEU A 1108 -27.96 -7.79 3.53
C LEU A 1108 -26.98 -7.68 4.70
N TYR A 1109 -26.95 -8.70 5.56
CA TYR A 1109 -25.92 -8.84 6.57
C TYR A 1109 -24.76 -9.71 6.09
N ASN A 1110 -23.57 -9.48 6.64
CA ASN A 1110 -22.41 -10.31 6.35
C ASN A 1110 -22.63 -11.74 6.87
N THR A 1111 -22.10 -12.72 6.15
CA THR A 1111 -22.05 -14.14 6.51
C THR A 1111 -20.57 -14.57 6.56
N PRO A 1112 -20.22 -15.75 7.11
CA PRO A 1112 -18.84 -16.24 7.07
C PRO A 1112 -18.27 -16.23 5.64
N ASP A 1113 -19.07 -16.71 4.68
CA ASP A 1113 -18.67 -16.83 3.29
C ASP A 1113 -18.63 -15.48 2.53
N SER A 1114 -19.36 -14.44 2.98
CA SER A 1114 -19.32 -13.12 2.32
C SER A 1114 -18.05 -12.31 2.60
N GLN A 1115 -17.13 -12.86 3.38
CA GLN A 1115 -15.74 -12.40 3.44
C GLN A 1115 -14.98 -12.74 2.14
N ASP A 1116 -15.39 -13.76 1.38
CA ASP A 1116 -14.93 -13.98 0.01
C ASP A 1116 -15.77 -13.13 -0.96
N ALA A 1117 -15.11 -12.18 -1.63
CA ALA A 1117 -15.77 -11.27 -2.57
C ALA A 1117 -16.34 -11.99 -3.80
N ILE A 1118 -15.69 -13.04 -4.30
CA ILE A 1118 -16.17 -13.82 -5.45
C ILE A 1118 -17.42 -14.63 -5.06
N PHE A 1119 -17.46 -15.17 -3.85
CA PHE A 1119 -18.65 -15.82 -3.30
C PHE A 1119 -19.81 -14.82 -3.13
N LEU A 1120 -19.54 -13.64 -2.55
CA LEU A 1120 -20.53 -12.58 -2.43
C LEU A 1120 -21.10 -12.18 -3.80
N TRP A 1121 -20.26 -11.87 -4.79
CA TRP A 1121 -20.72 -11.42 -6.11
C TRP A 1121 -21.59 -12.46 -6.82
N ARG A 1122 -21.31 -13.76 -6.64
CA ARG A 1122 -22.17 -14.85 -7.14
C ARG A 1122 -23.56 -14.84 -6.49
N ASN A 1123 -23.63 -14.68 -5.18
CA ASN A 1123 -24.90 -14.65 -4.45
C ASN A 1123 -25.71 -13.40 -4.76
N LEU A 1124 -25.05 -12.23 -4.86
CA LEU A 1124 -25.70 -10.99 -5.28
C LEU A 1124 -26.23 -11.07 -6.72
N ALA A 1125 -25.52 -11.77 -7.62
CA ALA A 1125 -25.97 -11.97 -8.99
C ALA A 1125 -27.21 -12.90 -9.09
N GLU A 1126 -27.31 -13.97 -8.28
CA GLU A 1126 -28.53 -14.79 -8.21
C GLU A 1126 -29.68 -14.04 -7.51
N LEU A 1127 -29.41 -13.22 -6.48
CA LEU A 1127 -30.43 -12.37 -5.83
C LEU A 1127 -30.99 -11.29 -6.78
N LYS A 1128 -30.15 -10.70 -7.66
CA LYS A 1128 -30.53 -9.59 -8.55
C LYS A 1128 -31.03 -10.04 -9.93
N TRP A 1129 -30.46 -11.09 -10.52
CA TRP A 1129 -30.77 -11.57 -11.88
C TRP A 1129 -31.03 -13.08 -11.98
N GLY A 1130 -31.09 -13.79 -10.85
CA GLY A 1130 -31.31 -15.24 -10.81
C GLY A 1130 -32.78 -15.66 -10.87
N THR A 1131 -32.99 -16.95 -10.63
CA THR A 1131 -34.32 -17.61 -10.70
C THR A 1131 -34.55 -18.66 -9.61
N LYS A 1132 -33.56 -18.95 -8.76
CA LYS A 1132 -33.66 -20.00 -7.71
C LYS A 1132 -34.18 -19.45 -6.40
N SER A 1133 -35.05 -20.22 -5.73
CA SER A 1133 -35.83 -19.82 -4.54
C SER A 1133 -35.05 -19.49 -3.27
N ASN A 1134 -33.76 -19.84 -3.16
CA ASN A 1134 -33.08 -19.87 -1.87
C ASN A 1134 -32.39 -18.55 -1.48
N PHE A 1135 -32.21 -17.63 -2.44
CA PHE A 1135 -31.56 -16.33 -2.23
C PHE A 1135 -32.43 -15.16 -2.75
N THR A 1136 -33.76 -15.23 -2.59
CA THR A 1136 -34.71 -14.32 -3.27
C THR A 1136 -35.17 -13.11 -2.45
N ARG A 1137 -34.53 -12.77 -1.33
CA ARG A 1137 -34.93 -11.61 -0.50
C ARG A 1137 -33.75 -10.93 0.19
N CYS A 1138 -33.88 -9.62 0.37
CA CYS A 1138 -32.99 -8.81 1.20
C CYS A 1138 -33.39 -8.92 2.69
N ALA A 1139 -32.52 -8.49 3.59
CA ALA A 1139 -32.85 -8.26 5.00
C ALA A 1139 -33.81 -7.07 5.15
N VAL A 1140 -33.56 -5.99 4.39
CA VAL A 1140 -34.43 -4.83 4.22
C VAL A 1140 -34.42 -4.42 2.75
N GLY A 1141 -35.56 -3.97 2.20
CA GLY A 1141 -35.69 -3.60 0.79
C GLY A 1141 -35.92 -4.80 -0.14
N GLY A 1142 -35.70 -4.60 -1.45
CA GLY A 1142 -35.88 -5.61 -2.49
C GLY A 1142 -35.91 -5.04 -3.91
N PHE A 1143 -35.45 -5.83 -4.89
CA PHE A 1143 -35.33 -5.39 -6.30
C PHE A 1143 -36.63 -5.47 -7.12
N GLN A 1144 -37.73 -6.00 -6.57
CA GLN A 1144 -39.03 -6.07 -7.23
C GLN A 1144 -39.95 -4.97 -6.71
N GLY A 1145 -40.40 -4.05 -7.57
CA GLY A 1145 -41.48 -3.11 -7.23
C GLY A 1145 -41.27 -1.63 -7.57
N SER A 1146 -40.47 -1.26 -8.58
CA SER A 1146 -40.31 0.14 -9.03
C SER A 1146 -41.54 0.72 -9.76
N ARG A 1147 -42.72 0.57 -9.16
CA ARG A 1147 -43.99 1.18 -9.62
C ARG A 1147 -44.90 1.71 -8.52
N GLU A 1148 -44.33 2.08 -7.37
CA GLU A 1148 -44.89 3.18 -6.56
C GLU A 1148 -43.74 3.97 -5.93
N ALA A 1149 -43.80 5.29 -6.03
CA ALA A 1149 -42.92 6.14 -5.25
C ALA A 1149 -43.44 6.14 -3.82
N LEU A 1150 -42.61 5.77 -2.84
CA LEU A 1150 -42.98 5.86 -1.42
C LEU A 1150 -43.39 7.31 -1.11
N PRO A 1151 -44.67 7.58 -0.76
CA PRO A 1151 -45.12 8.94 -0.57
C PRO A 1151 -44.46 9.57 0.66
N GLY A 1152 -44.05 10.83 0.52
CA GLY A 1152 -43.65 11.64 1.66
C GLY A 1152 -44.85 11.95 2.55
N ASN A 1153 -45.13 11.08 3.53
CA ASN A 1153 -45.88 11.37 4.76
C ASN A 1153 -45.75 10.21 5.75
N ARG A 1154 -45.06 10.44 6.88
CA ARG A 1154 -45.40 9.69 8.10
C ARG A 1154 -46.69 10.28 8.66
N THR A 1155 -47.71 9.47 8.84
CA THR A 1155 -48.91 9.86 9.58
C THR A 1155 -48.54 10.07 11.05
N ASN A 1156 -48.83 11.26 11.59
CA ASN A 1156 -48.63 11.56 13.01
C ASN A 1156 -49.67 10.83 13.87
N GLU A 1157 -49.36 9.62 14.32
CA GLU A 1157 -50.03 9.03 15.48
C GLU A 1157 -49.43 9.60 16.77
N ASN A 1158 -49.94 10.75 17.19
CA ASN A 1158 -49.97 11.21 18.60
C ASN A 1158 -50.79 12.51 18.70
N GLU A 1159 -52.12 12.39 18.73
CA GLU A 1159 -52.97 13.45 19.30
C GLU A 1159 -52.91 13.39 20.83
N PRO A 1160 -52.44 14.44 21.53
CA PRO A 1160 -52.83 14.65 22.91
C PRO A 1160 -54.29 15.15 22.94
N GLN A 1161 -55.14 14.54 23.76
CA GLN A 1161 -56.52 15.00 23.92
C GLN A 1161 -56.59 16.46 24.40
N ASN A 1162 -57.34 17.31 23.69
CA ASN A 1162 -58.16 18.31 24.37
C ASN A 1162 -59.33 18.85 23.55
N SER A 1163 -60.31 19.39 24.26
CA SER A 1163 -61.69 19.58 23.79
C SER A 1163 -61.98 20.88 23.01
N GLY A 1164 -62.57 20.71 21.81
CA GLY A 1164 -63.77 21.44 21.38
C GLY A 1164 -63.63 22.85 20.76
N GLY A 1165 -64.68 23.29 20.05
CA GLY A 1165 -64.95 24.73 19.88
C GLY A 1165 -65.02 25.35 18.48
N SER A 1166 -65.79 24.78 17.53
CA SER A 1166 -66.64 25.51 16.54
C SER A 1166 -66.06 26.55 15.52
N SER A 1167 -66.86 26.81 14.48
CA SER A 1167 -66.91 28.01 13.61
C SER A 1167 -65.77 28.31 12.61
N GLU A 1168 -65.95 27.77 11.41
CA GLU A 1168 -66.07 28.49 10.11
C GLU A 1168 -66.80 29.88 10.18
N PRO A 1169 -66.85 30.74 9.12
CA PRO A 1169 -66.47 30.53 7.70
C PRO A 1169 -65.81 31.73 6.94
N ASP A 1170 -65.65 31.56 5.61
CA ASP A 1170 -65.75 32.58 4.53
C ASP A 1170 -64.58 33.61 4.42
N THR A 1171 -64.23 34.22 3.26
CA THR A 1171 -65.01 34.39 2.01
C THR A 1171 -64.15 34.63 0.74
N LYS A 1172 -64.39 33.87 -0.36
CA LYS A 1172 -64.45 34.32 -1.80
C LYS A 1172 -63.16 34.99 -2.41
N ARG A 1173 -62.92 35.19 -3.72
CA ARG A 1173 -63.58 35.12 -5.07
C ARG A 1173 -62.41 35.18 -6.12
N THR A 1174 -62.38 34.70 -7.38
CA THR A 1174 -63.25 33.88 -8.27
C THR A 1174 -62.50 33.42 -9.56
N LEU A 1175 -63.14 32.56 -10.35
CA LEU A 1175 -63.02 32.20 -11.81
C LEU A 1175 -62.04 32.96 -12.76
N GLY A 1176 -61.50 32.33 -13.83
CA GLY A 1176 -61.52 30.91 -14.27
C GLY A 1176 -61.83 30.67 -15.78
N ILE A 1177 -61.83 29.39 -16.22
CA ILE A 1177 -62.47 28.82 -17.47
C ILE A 1177 -61.66 29.09 -18.79
N MET A 1178 -61.55 28.21 -19.83
CA MET A 1178 -62.21 26.95 -20.26
C MET A 1178 -61.24 25.86 -20.84
N ILE A 1179 -61.81 24.74 -21.30
CA ILE A 1179 -61.24 23.41 -21.64
C ILE A 1179 -60.93 23.22 -23.14
N SER A 1180 -59.86 22.47 -23.49
CA SER A 1180 -59.77 21.36 -24.47
C SER A 1180 -58.36 21.21 -25.07
N ARG A 1181 -57.97 20.18 -25.86
CA ARG A 1181 -58.01 18.70 -25.84
C ARG A 1181 -57.41 18.25 -27.19
N SER A 1182 -56.56 17.22 -27.20
CA SER A 1182 -56.17 16.37 -28.38
C SER A 1182 -54.95 16.76 -29.24
N SER A 1183 -54.26 15.70 -29.70
CA SER A 1183 -53.09 15.59 -30.60
C SER A 1183 -53.43 15.94 -32.08
N THR A 1184 -52.55 15.95 -33.10
CA THR A 1184 -51.50 14.94 -33.49
C THR A 1184 -50.66 15.38 -34.72
N VAL A 1185 -49.53 14.68 -34.98
CA VAL A 1185 -48.74 14.50 -36.26
C VAL A 1185 -47.77 15.60 -36.78
N LEU A 1186 -46.71 15.10 -37.45
CA LEU A 1186 -45.64 15.69 -38.28
C LEU A 1186 -44.54 16.50 -37.54
N MET A 1187 -43.21 16.26 -37.66
CA MET A 1187 -42.29 15.61 -38.64
C MET A 1187 -41.66 16.59 -39.65
N SER A 1188 -40.32 16.51 -39.81
CA SER A 1188 -39.40 17.45 -40.48
C SER A 1188 -39.20 18.74 -39.67
N LEU A 1189 -37.99 19.17 -39.30
CA LEU A 1189 -36.64 18.92 -39.86
C LEU A 1189 -35.66 18.33 -38.84
#